data_AF-A0A9P5HA48-F1
#
_entry.id   AF-A0A9P5HA48-F1
#
_cell.length_a   1.000
_cell.length_b   1.000
_cell.length_c   1.000
_cell.angle_alpha   90.00
_cell.angle_beta   90.00
_cell.angle_gamma   90.00
#
_symmetry.space_group_name_H-M   'P 1'
#
loop_
_entity.id
_entity.type
_entity.pdbx_description
1 polymer ?
#
loop_
_entity_poly.entity_id
_entity_poly.type
_entity_poly.pdbx_seq_one_letter_code
_entity_poly.pdbx_strand_id
1 'polypeptide(L)'
;MDGVSEDSPLLPVVLFGDSLERLLEIRSLSPLLALLVSLACLVLAYYAIFGCVLDLCIVLGLVGWQHVAVLISSLPELNIQLIGLLAGFAFATLIVGHRIQKLYFTNGETTWDGPGSPYLIPSRTSHTRFFPKKHSFSYSYLVVGVPVGFSGSANGIISANVSGKSSSWVSFLVGPRAWFDVDPVDYLQRGGADLGLRGKLDNYLRSQVRQHPALNIPNANLKQDVDPSQYPHAYLVTAARFLGYHFNPVSFWFLYSREKVLSAIVLEVNNTFGERRPYLVERDFAAEAKHIRDPTTTAQGEEATRPRVKGIWKKDFHVSPFNSRQGSYSLLASDPLGPDMQGFLGIDVTINLVSSKGHPKLVARLFSEGEATKPSTMSLAQKTKFLVDWSWVGFVTFPRIVKEAALLFFKRKLHVWYRPEPLKESMGRLADSTEKQLEEVFREYLHYLVDKSPSPIIVKYIPSGIPGPAEETFCSPSSIEVPKTAEHVEIKILTPVFYSRFVHYAHDFEAMFSELAESCTVWVDRPELLPKIFLKKAAPPLQASSIVDFTCFQLVKNLRRRPEKIGRPLTSAATTSPTTHTAVDIRDFRISSMDAFVLGQDDVRLKRGYRSAVARLFIADRIAFGSIELLGLMEVVGRAGASWILASIINQTIKSVS
;
A
#
# COMPACT_ATOMS: atom_id res chain seq x y z
N MET A 1 57.94 -11.36 12.48
CA MET A 1 56.79 -12.10 13.03
C MET A 1 57.33 -13.13 14.00
N ASP A 2 56.92 -13.06 15.28
CA ASP A 2 56.96 -14.19 16.22
C ASP A 2 55.77 -13.97 17.18
N GLY A 3 54.74 -14.81 17.12
CA GLY A 3 53.68 -14.80 18.15
C GLY A 3 52.21 -14.93 17.74
N VAL A 4 51.86 -15.34 16.52
CA VAL A 4 50.45 -15.64 16.18
C VAL A 4 50.26 -17.15 16.00
N SER A 5 49.41 -17.75 16.83
CA SER A 5 49.00 -19.16 16.75
C SER A 5 48.16 -19.43 15.51
N GLU A 6 48.33 -20.61 14.88
CA GLU A 6 47.63 -21.03 13.65
C GLU A 6 46.10 -21.03 13.74
N ASP A 7 45.52 -21.03 14.95
CA ASP A 7 44.07 -21.00 15.17
C ASP A 7 43.50 -19.60 15.44
N SER A 8 44.30 -18.53 15.26
CA SER A 8 43.86 -17.16 15.52
C SER A 8 42.87 -16.65 14.46
N PRO A 9 41.70 -16.10 14.84
CA PRO A 9 40.77 -15.47 13.89
C PRO A 9 41.35 -14.22 13.21
N LEU A 10 42.50 -13.73 13.68
CA LEU A 10 43.25 -12.62 13.08
C LEU A 10 44.30 -13.09 12.07
N LEU A 11 44.58 -14.40 11.97
CA LEU A 11 45.54 -14.95 11.02
C LEU A 11 45.23 -14.57 9.55
N PRO A 12 43.97 -14.56 9.08
CA PRO A 12 43.65 -14.11 7.72
C PRO A 12 43.92 -12.62 7.51
N VAL A 13 43.74 -11.79 8.54
CA VAL A 13 43.98 -10.33 8.50
C VAL A 13 45.48 -10.04 8.49
N VAL A 14 46.25 -10.80 9.26
CA VAL A 14 47.71 -10.72 9.29
C VAL A 14 48.31 -11.22 7.97
N LEU A 15 47.84 -12.34 7.42
CA LEU A 15 48.26 -12.86 6.11
C LEU A 15 47.87 -11.92 4.97
N PHE A 16 46.71 -11.25 5.08
CA PHE A 16 46.31 -10.21 4.13
C PHE A 16 47.20 -8.97 4.24
N GLY A 17 47.54 -8.54 5.46
CA GLY A 17 48.52 -7.47 5.72
C GLY A 17 49.89 -7.78 5.14
N ASP A 18 50.40 -8.99 5.36
CA ASP A 18 51.71 -9.46 4.86
C ASP A 18 51.70 -9.60 3.32
N SER A 19 50.58 -10.02 2.74
CA SER A 19 50.40 -10.09 1.28
C SER A 19 50.30 -8.70 0.64
N LEU A 20 49.68 -7.74 1.34
CA LEU A 20 49.59 -6.33 0.95
C LEU A 20 50.96 -5.64 1.04
N GLU A 21 51.72 -5.91 2.08
CA GLU A 21 53.09 -5.41 2.27
C GLU A 21 54.03 -5.95 1.19
N ARG A 22 53.95 -7.25 0.85
CA ARG A 22 54.70 -7.84 -0.29
C ARG A 22 54.28 -7.30 -1.66
N LEU A 23 53.01 -6.92 -1.83
CA LEU A 23 52.52 -6.27 -3.05
C LEU A 23 53.03 -4.82 -3.16
N LEU A 24 53.21 -4.13 -2.04
CA LEU A 24 53.74 -2.77 -1.95
C LEU A 24 55.29 -2.72 -2.04
N GLU A 25 56.00 -3.79 -1.69
CA GLU A 25 57.46 -3.89 -1.77
C GLU A 25 58.01 -4.22 -3.18
N ILE A 26 57.16 -4.43 -4.19
CA ILE A 26 57.62 -4.68 -5.57
C ILE A 26 58.23 -3.39 -6.16
N ARG A 27 59.53 -3.22 -5.95
CA ARG A 27 60.40 -2.10 -6.40
C ARG A 27 60.46 -1.86 -7.92
N SER A 28 59.72 -2.61 -8.73
CA SER A 28 59.71 -2.51 -10.20
C SER A 28 58.37 -2.04 -10.79
N LEU A 29 57.39 -1.69 -9.97
CA LEU A 29 56.14 -1.11 -10.46
C LEU A 29 56.37 0.38 -10.74
N SER A 30 55.95 0.85 -11.91
CA SER A 30 55.95 2.29 -12.19
C SER A 30 55.17 3.02 -11.08
N PRO A 31 55.53 4.27 -10.73
CA PRO A 31 54.82 5.03 -9.70
C PRO A 31 53.30 5.12 -9.96
N LEU A 32 52.89 5.06 -11.23
CA LEU A 32 51.49 4.95 -11.66
C LEU A 32 50.82 3.63 -11.20
N LEU A 33 51.52 2.51 -11.28
CA LEU A 33 50.98 1.18 -10.95
C LEU A 33 50.94 0.95 -9.44
N ALA A 34 51.93 1.45 -8.69
CA ALA A 34 51.90 1.47 -7.21
C ALA A 34 50.76 2.36 -6.67
N LEU A 35 50.50 3.50 -7.33
CA LEU A 35 49.36 4.37 -7.06
C LEU A 35 48.03 3.65 -7.34
N LEU A 36 47.89 2.99 -8.49
CA LEU A 36 46.67 2.25 -8.87
C LEU A 36 46.37 1.08 -7.92
N VAL A 37 47.38 0.35 -7.47
CA VAL A 37 47.23 -0.73 -6.48
C VAL A 37 46.79 -0.17 -5.12
N SER A 38 47.41 0.92 -4.66
CA SER A 38 47.02 1.59 -3.40
C SER A 38 45.59 2.14 -3.46
N LEU A 39 45.19 2.70 -4.62
CA LEU A 39 43.83 3.18 -4.88
C LEU A 39 42.80 2.04 -4.87
N ALA A 40 43.14 0.92 -5.53
CA ALA A 40 42.30 -0.27 -5.56
C ALA A 40 42.12 -0.84 -4.15
N CYS A 41 43.19 -0.89 -3.34
CA CYS A 41 43.12 -1.33 -1.95
C CYS A 41 42.28 -0.40 -1.06
N LEU A 42 42.33 0.92 -1.28
CA LEU A 42 41.52 1.90 -0.53
C LEU A 42 40.03 1.82 -0.91
N VAL A 43 39.73 1.62 -2.20
CA VAL A 43 38.36 1.37 -2.70
C VAL A 43 37.83 0.02 -2.21
N LEU A 44 38.67 -1.03 -2.22
CA LEU A 44 38.31 -2.35 -1.69
C LEU A 44 38.12 -2.33 -0.17
N ALA A 45 38.93 -1.58 0.58
CA ALA A 45 38.76 -1.38 2.02
C ALA A 45 37.49 -0.59 2.36
N TYR A 46 37.18 0.48 1.61
CA TYR A 46 35.92 1.20 1.74
C TYR A 46 34.72 0.31 1.40
N TYR A 47 34.81 -0.49 0.34
CA TYR A 47 33.77 -1.45 -0.04
C TYR A 47 33.60 -2.56 1.01
N ALA A 48 34.68 -3.03 1.62
CA ALA A 48 34.63 -4.02 2.70
C ALA A 48 33.98 -3.47 3.98
N ILE A 49 34.10 -2.16 4.25
CA ILE A 49 33.55 -1.51 5.45
C ILE A 49 32.10 -1.03 5.25
N PHE A 50 31.75 -0.46 4.08
CA PHE A 50 30.45 0.19 3.83
C PHE A 50 29.53 -0.56 2.85
N GLY A 51 30.06 -1.54 2.11
CA GLY A 51 29.34 -2.73 1.65
C GLY A 51 28.03 -2.51 0.87
N CYS A 52 28.01 -1.65 -0.16
CA CYS A 52 26.97 -1.68 -1.18
C CYS A 52 27.53 -1.38 -2.57
N VAL A 53 27.09 -2.12 -3.59
CA VAL A 53 27.38 -1.83 -5.01
C VAL A 53 27.03 -0.38 -5.37
N LEU A 54 26.01 0.18 -4.72
CA LEU A 54 25.62 1.58 -4.86
C LEU A 54 26.75 2.54 -4.46
N ASP A 55 27.49 2.26 -3.38
CA ASP A 55 28.57 3.13 -2.90
C ASP A 55 29.75 3.11 -3.89
N LEU A 56 30.06 1.94 -4.46
CA LEU A 56 31.04 1.82 -5.54
C LEU A 56 30.61 2.63 -6.77
N CYS A 57 29.34 2.52 -7.19
CA CYS A 57 28.80 3.29 -8.31
C CYS A 57 28.83 4.81 -8.03
N ILE A 58 28.53 5.24 -6.81
CA ILE A 58 28.55 6.66 -6.41
C ILE A 58 30.00 7.18 -6.39
N VAL A 59 30.96 6.46 -5.77
CA VAL A 59 32.37 6.85 -5.76
C VAL A 59 32.92 6.93 -7.19
N LEU A 60 32.70 5.91 -8.02
CA LEU A 60 33.14 5.91 -9.42
C LEU A 60 32.50 7.05 -10.21
N GLY A 61 31.20 7.32 -9.99
CA GLY A 61 30.48 8.43 -10.60
C GLY A 61 31.03 9.80 -10.19
N LEU A 62 31.37 9.99 -8.91
CA LEU A 62 31.92 11.25 -8.37
C LEU A 62 33.38 11.48 -8.77
N VAL A 63 34.22 10.44 -8.77
CA VAL A 63 35.58 10.51 -9.33
C VAL A 63 35.50 10.83 -10.82
N GLY A 64 34.63 10.14 -11.57
CA GLY A 64 34.35 10.44 -12.97
C GLY A 64 33.88 11.88 -13.17
N TRP A 65 32.99 12.39 -12.32
CA TRP A 65 32.51 13.77 -12.31
C TRP A 65 33.63 14.79 -12.08
N GLN A 66 34.50 14.56 -11.09
CA GLN A 66 35.61 15.47 -10.78
C GLN A 66 36.68 15.49 -11.88
N HIS A 67 36.80 14.41 -12.65
CA HIS A 67 37.67 14.33 -13.82
C HIS A 67 36.92 14.53 -15.14
N VAL A 68 35.68 15.03 -15.11
CA VAL A 68 34.88 15.31 -16.32
C VAL A 68 35.65 16.14 -17.33
N ALA A 69 36.45 17.13 -16.92
CA ALA A 69 37.26 17.93 -17.84
C ALA A 69 38.35 17.12 -18.58
N VAL A 70 38.99 16.15 -17.89
CA VAL A 70 40.03 15.27 -18.45
C VAL A 70 39.39 14.13 -19.26
N LEU A 71 38.23 13.64 -18.82
CA LEU A 71 37.44 12.64 -19.53
C LEU A 71 36.83 13.22 -20.82
N ILE A 72 36.36 14.47 -20.79
CA ILE A 72 35.89 15.25 -21.94
C ILE A 72 37.07 15.58 -22.88
N SER A 73 38.25 15.92 -22.36
CA SER A 73 39.42 16.18 -23.22
C SER A 73 39.96 14.92 -23.92
N SER A 74 39.65 13.73 -23.38
CA SER A 74 40.05 12.42 -23.93
C SER A 74 38.98 11.77 -24.82
N LEU A 75 37.75 12.32 -24.84
CA LEU A 75 36.63 11.86 -25.64
C LEU A 75 35.94 13.09 -26.25
N PRO A 76 36.29 13.48 -27.49
CA PRO A 76 36.01 14.83 -28.00
C PRO A 76 34.53 15.23 -28.14
N GLU A 77 33.55 14.35 -27.91
CA GLU A 77 32.15 14.62 -28.26
C GLU A 77 31.05 14.13 -27.28
N LEU A 78 31.33 13.88 -25.99
CA LEU A 78 30.28 13.33 -25.10
C LEU A 78 29.97 14.22 -23.87
N ASN A 79 28.90 15.02 -23.98
CA ASN A 79 28.32 15.77 -22.87
C ASN A 79 27.51 14.81 -21.96
N ILE A 80 28.05 14.44 -20.80
CA ILE A 80 27.46 13.43 -19.90
C ILE A 80 26.10 13.83 -19.33
N GLN A 81 25.81 15.13 -19.15
CA GLN A 81 24.46 15.58 -18.78
C GLN A 81 23.46 15.35 -19.91
N LEU A 82 23.89 15.60 -21.15
CA LEU A 82 23.12 15.26 -22.34
C LEU A 82 22.96 13.74 -22.46
N ILE A 83 23.98 12.92 -22.14
CA ILE A 83 23.86 11.45 -22.15
C ILE A 83 22.85 10.97 -21.09
N GLY A 84 22.88 11.51 -19.86
CA GLY A 84 21.92 11.11 -18.84
C GLY A 84 20.48 11.47 -19.23
N LEU A 85 20.30 12.65 -19.82
CA LEU A 85 19.00 13.12 -20.31
C LEU A 85 18.55 12.37 -21.57
N LEU A 86 19.47 12.07 -22.50
CA LEU A 86 19.26 11.23 -23.67
C LEU A 86 19.06 9.76 -23.31
N ALA A 87 19.68 9.25 -22.24
CA ALA A 87 19.50 7.88 -21.76
C ALA A 87 18.16 7.74 -21.05
N GLY A 88 17.77 8.73 -20.24
CA GLY A 88 16.42 8.82 -19.68
C GLY A 88 15.36 8.95 -20.77
N PHE A 89 15.61 9.79 -21.78
CA PHE A 89 14.74 9.94 -22.95
C PHE A 89 14.71 8.68 -23.81
N ALA A 90 15.86 8.06 -24.10
CA ALA A 90 15.99 6.81 -24.84
C ALA A 90 15.32 5.65 -24.11
N PHE A 91 15.41 5.61 -22.78
CA PHE A 91 14.74 4.62 -21.96
C PHE A 91 13.22 4.82 -22.00
N ALA A 92 12.74 6.06 -21.83
CA ALA A 92 11.33 6.38 -21.97
C ALA A 92 10.81 6.08 -23.40
N THR A 93 11.57 6.41 -24.44
CA THR A 93 11.20 6.13 -25.84
C THR A 93 11.34 4.66 -26.21
N LEU A 94 12.20 3.88 -25.57
CA LEU A 94 12.26 2.42 -25.74
C LEU A 94 11.04 1.76 -25.09
N ILE A 95 10.63 2.22 -23.91
CA ILE A 95 9.41 1.73 -23.24
C ILE A 95 8.18 2.08 -24.06
N VAL A 96 8.03 3.36 -24.41
CA VAL A 96 6.93 3.86 -25.23
C VAL A 96 6.98 3.21 -26.61
N GLY A 97 8.17 3.07 -27.20
CA GLY A 97 8.42 2.41 -28.48
C GLY A 97 8.04 0.93 -28.47
N HIS A 98 8.35 0.20 -27.40
CA HIS A 98 7.92 -1.19 -27.23
C HIS A 98 6.39 -1.30 -27.04
N ARG A 99 5.77 -0.35 -26.31
CA ARG A 99 4.31 -0.29 -26.14
C ARG A 99 3.61 0.10 -27.45
N ILE A 100 4.21 0.97 -28.24
CA ILE A 100 3.79 1.31 -29.60
C ILE A 100 3.97 0.08 -30.49
N GLN A 101 5.09 -0.64 -30.43
CA GLN A 101 5.28 -1.89 -31.16
C GLN A 101 4.14 -2.87 -30.85
N LYS A 102 3.72 -3.02 -29.59
CA LYS A 102 2.50 -3.79 -29.27
C LYS A 102 1.24 -3.21 -29.90
N LEU A 103 1.06 -1.89 -29.92
CA LEU A 103 -0.07 -1.26 -30.61
C LEU A 103 -0.19 -1.68 -32.08
N TYR A 104 0.95 -1.86 -32.76
CA TYR A 104 1.04 -2.25 -34.18
C TYR A 104 1.03 -3.77 -34.41
N PHE A 105 1.66 -4.55 -33.52
CA PHE A 105 1.93 -5.98 -33.74
C PHE A 105 1.09 -6.93 -32.88
N THR A 106 0.40 -6.47 -31.84
CA THR A 106 -0.54 -7.31 -31.07
C THR A 106 -1.98 -7.09 -31.52
N ASN A 107 -2.42 -7.92 -32.47
CA ASN A 107 -3.83 -8.20 -32.74
C ASN A 107 -4.38 -9.29 -31.81
N GLY A 108 -3.74 -9.50 -30.66
CA GLY A 108 -4.12 -10.54 -29.69
C GLY A 108 -5.42 -10.19 -29.00
N GLU A 109 -6.53 -10.40 -29.68
CA GLU A 109 -7.87 -10.28 -29.15
C GLU A 109 -8.15 -11.52 -28.30
N THR A 110 -8.40 -11.32 -27.02
CA THR A 110 -8.87 -12.42 -26.18
C THR A 110 -10.38 -12.52 -26.37
N THR A 111 -10.85 -13.67 -26.88
CA THR A 111 -12.28 -13.91 -27.10
C THR A 111 -13.01 -13.96 -25.76
N TRP A 112 -14.05 -13.14 -25.63
CA TRP A 112 -14.92 -13.07 -24.46
C TRP A 112 -16.34 -13.39 -24.88
N ASP A 113 -16.84 -14.53 -24.44
CA ASP A 113 -18.17 -15.04 -24.82
C ASP A 113 -19.25 -14.69 -23.78
N GLY A 114 -18.88 -13.97 -22.72
CA GLY A 114 -19.80 -13.52 -21.67
C GLY A 114 -20.51 -12.19 -21.98
N PRO A 115 -21.48 -11.77 -21.14
CA PRO A 115 -22.15 -10.49 -21.32
C PRO A 115 -21.22 -9.28 -21.12
N GLY A 116 -21.56 -8.17 -21.76
CA GLY A 116 -20.78 -6.93 -21.74
C GLY A 116 -19.49 -7.00 -22.58
N SER A 117 -18.76 -5.88 -22.61
CA SER A 117 -17.45 -5.81 -23.29
C SER A 117 -16.53 -4.85 -22.53
N PRO A 118 -15.21 -4.91 -22.74
CA PRO A 118 -14.32 -3.84 -22.31
C PRO A 118 -14.66 -2.52 -23.01
N TYR A 119 -14.69 -1.41 -22.28
CA TYR A 119 -14.94 -0.07 -22.79
C TYR A 119 -13.95 0.95 -22.24
N LEU A 120 -13.51 1.87 -23.09
CA LEU A 120 -12.91 3.14 -22.70
C LEU A 120 -14.02 4.17 -22.54
N ILE A 121 -14.09 4.82 -21.37
CA ILE A 121 -15.23 5.66 -21.03
C ILE A 121 -14.73 7.06 -20.64
N PRO A 122 -14.53 7.93 -21.64
CA PRO A 122 -14.47 9.38 -21.44
C PRO A 122 -15.56 9.84 -20.47
N SER A 123 -15.16 10.48 -19.38
CA SER A 123 -16.05 10.83 -18.29
C SER A 123 -15.74 12.21 -17.75
N ARG A 124 -16.69 12.74 -16.97
CA ARG A 124 -16.50 13.93 -16.17
C ARG A 124 -16.87 13.63 -14.74
N THR A 125 -16.05 14.12 -13.81
CA THR A 125 -16.43 14.16 -12.41
C THR A 125 -16.69 15.59 -11.98
N SER A 126 -17.74 15.79 -11.19
CA SER A 126 -18.08 17.07 -10.58
C SER A 126 -18.26 16.89 -9.08
N HIS A 127 -17.84 17.90 -8.33
CA HIS A 127 -17.97 17.96 -6.88
C HIS A 127 -18.54 19.31 -6.50
N THR A 128 -19.75 19.30 -5.96
CA THR A 128 -20.45 20.51 -5.51
C THR A 128 -20.65 20.44 -4.00
N ARG A 129 -19.91 21.28 -3.28
CA ARG A 129 -20.04 21.46 -1.83
C ARG A 129 -21.06 22.56 -1.54
N PHE A 130 -21.99 22.29 -0.64
CA PHE A 130 -23.02 23.22 -0.17
C PHE A 130 -22.69 23.77 1.23
N PHE A 131 -22.10 22.94 2.09
CA PHE A 131 -21.80 23.26 3.49
C PHE A 131 -20.39 22.80 3.90
N PRO A 132 -19.67 23.53 4.79
CA PRO A 132 -20.00 24.83 5.38
C PRO A 132 -19.73 26.03 4.46
N LYS A 133 -18.98 25.83 3.37
CA LYS A 133 -18.70 26.84 2.35
C LYS A 133 -19.04 26.28 0.99
N LYS A 134 -19.72 27.09 0.16
CA LYS A 134 -20.04 26.72 -1.21
C LYS A 134 -18.77 26.69 -2.07
N HIS A 135 -18.56 25.59 -2.77
CA HIS A 135 -17.46 25.41 -3.72
C HIS A 135 -17.84 24.34 -4.72
N SER A 136 -17.61 24.58 -6.01
CA SER A 136 -17.91 23.59 -7.04
C SER A 136 -16.78 23.55 -8.05
N PHE A 137 -16.41 22.34 -8.47
CA PHE A 137 -15.46 22.13 -9.55
C PHE A 137 -15.83 20.88 -10.33
N SER A 138 -15.36 20.80 -11.56
CA SER A 138 -15.47 19.62 -12.40
C SER A 138 -14.23 19.48 -13.26
N TYR A 139 -13.86 18.26 -13.59
CA TYR A 139 -12.75 17.99 -14.48
C TYR A 139 -12.98 16.70 -15.27
N SER A 140 -12.36 16.63 -16.45
CA SER A 140 -12.31 15.41 -17.25
C SER A 140 -11.66 14.28 -16.48
N TYR A 141 -12.24 13.11 -16.61
CA TYR A 141 -11.81 11.89 -15.94
C TYR A 141 -11.92 10.73 -16.92
N LEU A 142 -11.04 9.74 -16.79
CA LEU A 142 -11.09 8.54 -17.62
C LEU A 142 -11.29 7.33 -16.74
N VAL A 143 -12.33 6.56 -17.05
CA VAL A 143 -12.56 5.24 -16.47
C VAL A 143 -12.61 4.20 -17.58
N VAL A 144 -12.29 2.98 -17.20
CA VAL A 144 -12.48 1.81 -18.04
C VAL A 144 -13.58 0.95 -17.45
N GLY A 145 -14.35 0.32 -18.32
CA GLY A 145 -15.32 -0.69 -17.95
C GLY A 145 -14.81 -2.06 -18.40
N VAL A 146 -14.83 -3.06 -17.52
CA VAL A 146 -14.44 -4.45 -17.86
C VAL A 146 -15.43 -5.46 -17.26
N PRO A 147 -15.87 -6.47 -18.03
CA PRO A 147 -16.62 -7.59 -17.47
C PRO A 147 -15.79 -8.33 -16.42
N VAL A 148 -16.39 -8.61 -15.26
CA VAL A 148 -15.73 -9.37 -14.19
C VAL A 148 -15.70 -10.84 -14.62
N GLY A 149 -14.52 -11.30 -15.03
CA GLY A 149 -14.31 -12.59 -15.68
C GLY A 149 -13.50 -12.47 -16.97
N PHE A 150 -13.46 -11.27 -17.57
CA PHE A 150 -12.57 -10.98 -18.69
C PHE A 150 -11.11 -11.12 -18.25
N SER A 151 -10.35 -11.92 -19.00
CA SER A 151 -8.95 -12.19 -18.72
C SER A 151 -8.15 -12.15 -20.00
N GLY A 152 -7.32 -11.12 -20.18
CA GLY A 152 -6.56 -10.94 -21.40
C GLY A 152 -6.43 -9.47 -21.80
N SER A 153 -6.25 -9.26 -23.10
CA SER A 153 -6.04 -7.94 -23.70
C SER A 153 -7.09 -7.69 -24.78
N ALA A 154 -7.70 -6.50 -24.72
CA ALA A 154 -8.58 -5.96 -25.74
C ALA A 154 -7.77 -5.03 -26.64
N ASN A 155 -7.30 -5.58 -27.75
CA ASN A 155 -6.63 -4.86 -28.84
C ASN A 155 -5.39 -4.05 -28.41
N GLY A 156 -4.70 -4.51 -27.36
CA GLY A 156 -3.51 -3.89 -26.80
C GLY A 156 -3.77 -2.60 -26.00
N ILE A 157 -5.03 -2.18 -25.84
CA ILE A 157 -5.40 -0.91 -25.17
C ILE A 157 -5.85 -1.13 -23.73
N ILE A 158 -6.76 -2.08 -23.50
CA ILE A 158 -7.19 -2.47 -22.15
C ILE A 158 -6.71 -3.90 -21.88
N SER A 159 -6.10 -4.14 -20.73
CA SER A 159 -5.89 -5.48 -20.20
C SER A 159 -6.58 -5.63 -18.86
N ALA A 160 -7.07 -6.84 -18.57
CA ALA A 160 -7.57 -7.19 -17.25
C ALA A 160 -7.14 -8.61 -16.89
N ASN A 161 -6.90 -8.85 -15.60
CA ASN A 161 -6.54 -10.17 -15.06
C ASN A 161 -5.29 -10.80 -15.72
N VAL A 162 -4.40 -9.98 -16.29
CA VAL A 162 -3.16 -10.45 -16.91
C VAL A 162 -2.08 -10.57 -15.83
N SER A 163 -1.92 -11.78 -15.28
CA SER A 163 -0.91 -12.06 -14.25
C SER A 163 0.51 -11.90 -14.80
N GLY A 164 1.25 -10.90 -14.30
CA GLY A 164 2.70 -10.90 -14.38
C GLY A 164 3.28 -11.74 -13.24
N LYS A 165 3.74 -12.96 -13.50
CA LYS A 165 4.45 -13.81 -12.49
C LYS A 165 5.77 -13.20 -11.98
N SER A 166 6.14 -12.01 -12.44
CA SER A 166 7.36 -11.30 -12.03
C SER A 166 6.99 -9.91 -11.53
N SER A 167 7.45 -9.58 -10.32
CA SER A 167 7.44 -8.23 -9.74
C SER A 167 8.60 -7.37 -10.24
N SER A 168 9.40 -7.85 -11.20
CA SER A 168 10.51 -7.10 -11.77
C SER A 168 10.00 -5.90 -12.56
N TRP A 169 10.63 -4.74 -12.36
CA TRP A 169 10.39 -3.52 -13.13
C TRP A 169 10.52 -3.77 -14.65
N VAL A 170 11.36 -4.72 -15.08
CA VAL A 170 11.50 -5.12 -16.49
C VAL A 170 10.22 -5.74 -17.06
N SER A 171 9.53 -6.56 -16.26
CA SER A 171 8.24 -7.16 -16.66
C SER A 171 7.14 -6.11 -16.79
N PHE A 172 7.23 -5.03 -16.02
CA PHE A 172 6.34 -3.89 -16.16
C PHE A 172 6.58 -3.14 -17.49
N LEU A 173 7.80 -3.16 -18.04
CA LEU A 173 8.14 -2.51 -19.31
C LEU A 173 7.83 -3.37 -20.55
N VAL A 174 8.14 -4.67 -20.51
CA VAL A 174 8.06 -5.58 -21.66
C VAL A 174 6.89 -6.59 -21.56
N GLY A 175 6.24 -6.66 -20.40
CA GLY A 175 5.22 -7.67 -20.11
C GLY A 175 3.89 -7.50 -20.84
N PRO A 176 3.01 -8.52 -20.77
CA PRO A 176 1.79 -8.67 -21.58
C PRO A 176 0.70 -7.60 -21.35
N ARG A 177 0.86 -6.73 -20.34
CA ARG A 177 -0.08 -5.65 -20.01
C ARG A 177 -0.29 -4.67 -21.17
N ALA A 178 -1.50 -4.13 -21.27
CA ALA A 178 -1.89 -3.10 -22.22
C ALA A 178 -1.55 -1.69 -21.69
N TRP A 179 -1.98 -0.64 -22.41
CA TRP A 179 -1.83 0.76 -21.98
C TRP A 179 -2.60 1.06 -20.69
N PHE A 180 -3.84 0.56 -20.61
CA PHE A 180 -4.70 0.63 -19.43
C PHE A 180 -4.83 -0.77 -18.84
N ASP A 181 -4.33 -0.96 -17.62
CA ASP A 181 -4.30 -2.28 -16.97
C ASP A 181 -5.21 -2.31 -15.74
N VAL A 182 -6.12 -3.29 -15.70
CA VAL A 182 -6.98 -3.61 -14.56
C VAL A 182 -6.42 -4.86 -13.89
N ASP A 183 -5.48 -4.64 -12.97
CA ASP A 183 -4.80 -5.70 -12.24
C ASP A 183 -5.59 -6.08 -10.97
N PRO A 184 -5.96 -7.35 -10.78
CA PRO A 184 -6.66 -7.81 -9.58
C PRO A 184 -6.00 -7.41 -8.26
N VAL A 185 -4.67 -7.22 -8.20
CA VAL A 185 -3.95 -6.77 -6.99
C VAL A 185 -4.50 -5.45 -6.43
N ASP A 186 -5.04 -4.59 -7.29
CA ASP A 186 -5.50 -3.26 -6.92
C ASP A 186 -6.91 -3.19 -6.34
N TYR A 187 -7.64 -4.30 -6.27
CA TYR A 187 -9.07 -4.26 -5.98
C TYR A 187 -9.45 -5.10 -4.76
N LEU A 188 -10.54 -4.75 -4.07
CA LEU A 188 -11.12 -5.47 -2.92
C LEU A 188 -10.07 -5.90 -1.88
N GLN A 189 -9.98 -7.18 -1.50
CA GLN A 189 -8.99 -7.68 -0.54
C GLN A 189 -7.54 -7.42 -1.02
N ARG A 190 -6.59 -7.21 -0.11
CA ARG A 190 -5.16 -7.08 -0.49
C ARG A 190 -4.61 -8.45 -0.90
N GLY A 191 -3.74 -8.50 -1.92
CA GLY A 191 -3.21 -9.76 -2.46
C GLY A 191 -4.26 -10.54 -3.27
N GLY A 192 -4.16 -11.87 -3.29
CA GLY A 192 -5.11 -12.77 -3.97
C GLY A 192 -5.23 -12.54 -5.48
N ALA A 193 -4.12 -12.17 -6.13
CA ALA A 193 -4.12 -11.88 -7.57
C ALA A 193 -4.48 -13.10 -8.42
N ASP A 194 -4.13 -14.28 -7.92
CA ASP A 194 -4.44 -15.61 -8.44
C ASP A 194 -5.94 -15.90 -8.53
N LEU A 195 -6.75 -15.33 -7.62
CA LEU A 195 -8.21 -15.45 -7.64
C LEU A 195 -8.87 -14.61 -8.76
N GLY A 196 -8.12 -13.66 -9.33
CA GLY A 196 -8.64 -12.68 -10.28
C GLY A 196 -9.73 -11.78 -9.72
N LEU A 197 -10.38 -11.00 -10.59
CA LEU A 197 -11.44 -10.06 -10.17
C LEU A 197 -12.69 -10.79 -9.63
N ARG A 198 -13.08 -11.91 -10.26
CA ARG A 198 -14.28 -12.68 -9.88
C ARG A 198 -14.13 -13.34 -8.51
N GLY A 199 -13.03 -14.05 -8.26
CA GLY A 199 -12.82 -14.73 -6.99
C GLY A 199 -12.72 -13.75 -5.81
N LYS A 200 -12.10 -12.59 -6.02
CA LYS A 200 -12.04 -11.52 -5.00
C LYS A 200 -13.41 -10.91 -4.72
N LEU A 201 -14.24 -10.72 -5.75
CA LEU A 201 -15.62 -10.27 -5.57
C LEU A 201 -16.45 -11.30 -4.79
N ASP A 202 -16.31 -12.59 -5.11
CA ASP A 202 -17.01 -13.66 -4.40
C ASP A 202 -16.62 -13.72 -2.92
N ASN A 203 -15.33 -13.63 -2.62
CA ASN A 203 -14.85 -13.58 -1.24
C ASN A 203 -15.40 -12.38 -0.49
N TYR A 204 -15.43 -11.21 -1.14
CA TYR A 204 -16.03 -10.02 -0.55
C TYR A 204 -17.53 -10.25 -0.27
N LEU A 205 -18.30 -10.76 -1.23
CA LEU A 205 -19.73 -11.02 -1.04
C LEU A 205 -20.00 -12.02 0.08
N ARG A 206 -19.26 -13.13 0.15
CA ARG A 206 -19.36 -14.11 1.25
C ARG A 206 -19.04 -13.50 2.60
N SER A 207 -18.14 -12.52 2.66
CA SER A 207 -17.82 -11.80 3.90
C SER A 207 -18.93 -10.82 4.35
N GLN A 208 -19.88 -10.50 3.48
CA GLN A 208 -20.99 -9.61 3.82
C GLN A 208 -22.13 -10.38 4.48
N VAL A 209 -22.67 -9.83 5.56
CA VAL A 209 -23.85 -10.35 6.26
C VAL A 209 -25.09 -9.60 5.79
N ARG A 210 -26.13 -10.33 5.37
CA ARG A 210 -27.42 -9.71 5.00
C ARG A 210 -28.13 -9.18 6.25
N GLN A 211 -28.54 -7.91 6.22
CA GLN A 211 -29.51 -7.37 7.17
C GLN A 211 -30.88 -7.48 6.51
N HIS A 212 -31.72 -8.43 6.94
CA HIS A 212 -33.07 -8.57 6.39
C HIS A 212 -33.97 -7.45 6.94
N PRO A 213 -34.55 -6.58 6.10
CA PRO A 213 -35.69 -5.78 6.52
C PRO A 213 -36.93 -6.69 6.49
N ALA A 214 -37.74 -6.65 7.55
CA ALA A 214 -39.04 -7.31 7.70
C ALA A 214 -39.04 -8.84 7.90
N LEU A 215 -38.95 -9.23 9.18
CA LEU A 215 -40.06 -9.87 9.91
C LEU A 215 -39.76 -9.68 11.40
N ASN A 216 -40.65 -9.00 12.13
CA ASN A 216 -40.61 -8.87 13.59
C ASN A 216 -40.83 -10.25 14.24
N ILE A 217 -39.87 -11.16 14.11
CA ILE A 217 -39.81 -12.41 14.86
C ILE A 217 -38.80 -12.19 15.99
N PRO A 218 -39.26 -12.04 17.24
CA PRO A 218 -38.35 -12.01 18.37
C PRO A 218 -37.70 -13.40 18.47
N ASN A 219 -36.37 -13.46 18.26
CA ASN A 219 -35.47 -14.63 18.36
C ASN A 219 -35.00 -15.34 17.07
N ALA A 220 -35.00 -14.71 15.90
CA ALA A 220 -34.28 -15.25 14.73
C ALA A 220 -33.36 -14.21 14.07
N ASN A 221 -32.25 -13.86 14.73
CA ASN A 221 -31.09 -13.24 14.09
C ASN A 221 -30.33 -14.29 13.26
N LEU A 222 -30.96 -14.84 12.22
CA LEU A 222 -30.27 -15.72 11.28
C LEU A 222 -29.44 -14.81 10.35
N LYS A 223 -28.19 -14.56 10.74
CA LYS A 223 -27.18 -13.94 9.87
C LYS A 223 -26.97 -14.89 8.69
N GLN A 224 -27.43 -14.50 7.51
CA GLN A 224 -27.15 -15.26 6.30
C GLN A 224 -26.19 -14.47 5.43
N ASP A 225 -25.10 -15.12 5.03
CA ASP A 225 -24.08 -14.54 4.16
C ASP A 225 -24.68 -14.26 2.77
N VAL A 226 -24.15 -13.25 2.08
CA VAL A 226 -24.58 -12.94 0.71
C VAL A 226 -24.01 -14.00 -0.23
N ASP A 227 -24.87 -14.82 -0.81
CA ASP A 227 -24.47 -15.86 -1.77
C ASP A 227 -24.05 -15.23 -3.11
N PRO A 228 -22.76 -15.37 -3.52
CA PRO A 228 -22.28 -14.85 -4.80
C PRO A 228 -23.01 -15.43 -6.02
N SER A 229 -23.65 -16.60 -5.90
CA SER A 229 -24.38 -17.25 -6.99
C SER A 229 -25.60 -16.43 -7.47
N GLN A 230 -26.08 -15.50 -6.64
CA GLN A 230 -27.13 -14.53 -6.98
C GLN A 230 -26.63 -13.49 -7.99
N TYR A 231 -25.32 -13.29 -8.11
CA TYR A 231 -24.68 -12.30 -8.96
C TYR A 231 -23.67 -12.93 -9.93
N PRO A 232 -24.10 -13.84 -10.83
CA PRO A 232 -23.21 -14.56 -11.74
C PRO A 232 -22.49 -13.63 -12.72
N HIS A 233 -23.07 -12.46 -13.00
CA HIS A 233 -22.50 -11.47 -13.90
C HIS A 233 -22.17 -10.20 -13.12
N ALA A 234 -21.00 -9.64 -13.38
CA ALA A 234 -20.60 -8.36 -12.80
C ALA A 234 -19.78 -7.54 -13.79
N TYR A 235 -19.81 -6.22 -13.62
CA TYR A 235 -19.12 -5.27 -14.47
C TYR A 235 -18.39 -4.23 -13.63
N LEU A 236 -17.07 -4.12 -13.82
CA LEU A 236 -16.21 -3.22 -13.07
C LEU A 236 -15.98 -1.94 -13.87
N VAL A 237 -16.37 -0.80 -13.32
CA VAL A 237 -16.01 0.53 -13.78
C VAL A 237 -14.97 1.12 -12.84
N THR A 238 -13.81 1.50 -13.37
CA THR A 238 -12.67 1.90 -12.53
C THR A 238 -11.67 2.80 -13.27
N ALA A 239 -10.87 3.56 -12.54
CA ALA A 239 -9.64 4.12 -13.08
C ALA A 239 -8.55 3.04 -13.13
N ALA A 240 -8.21 2.62 -14.36
CA ALA A 240 -7.15 1.64 -14.60
C ALA A 240 -5.76 2.21 -14.33
N ARG A 241 -4.78 1.32 -14.14
CA ARG A 241 -3.37 1.72 -14.18
C ARG A 241 -3.03 2.23 -15.56
N PHE A 242 -2.30 3.33 -15.63
CA PHE A 242 -1.74 3.84 -16.88
C PHE A 242 -0.22 3.89 -16.74
N LEU A 243 0.49 3.09 -17.54
CA LEU A 243 1.95 2.93 -17.43
C LEU A 243 2.40 2.77 -15.96
N GLY A 244 1.71 1.90 -15.21
CA GLY A 244 2.07 1.52 -13.84
C GLY A 244 1.69 2.55 -12.78
N TYR A 245 1.35 3.78 -13.18
CA TYR A 245 0.77 4.76 -12.28
C TYR A 245 -0.68 4.40 -11.99
N HIS A 246 -1.06 4.43 -10.71
CA HIS A 246 -2.42 4.14 -10.28
C HIS A 246 -2.91 5.17 -9.27
N PHE A 247 -3.93 5.93 -9.64
CA PHE A 247 -4.68 6.77 -8.73
C PHE A 247 -6.17 6.56 -8.96
N ASN A 248 -6.80 5.82 -8.03
CA ASN A 248 -8.18 5.36 -8.17
C ASN A 248 -8.98 5.63 -6.89
N PRO A 249 -9.72 6.75 -6.80
CA PRO A 249 -10.48 7.12 -5.61
C PRO A 249 -11.74 6.25 -5.39
N VAL A 250 -12.33 5.69 -6.45
CA VAL A 250 -13.51 4.83 -6.36
C VAL A 250 -13.65 3.91 -7.56
N SER A 251 -14.03 2.66 -7.30
CA SER A 251 -14.46 1.70 -8.32
C SER A 251 -15.89 1.24 -8.06
N PHE A 252 -16.63 1.00 -9.14
CA PHE A 252 -18.02 0.57 -9.12
C PHE A 252 -18.15 -0.82 -9.72
N TRP A 253 -18.60 -1.78 -8.91
CA TRP A 253 -18.88 -3.14 -9.33
C TRP A 253 -20.38 -3.30 -9.49
N PHE A 254 -20.89 -3.20 -10.71
CA PHE A 254 -22.30 -3.43 -11.01
C PHE A 254 -22.55 -4.94 -11.02
N LEU A 255 -23.50 -5.40 -10.20
CA LEU A 255 -23.82 -6.81 -10.01
C LEU A 255 -25.17 -7.13 -10.62
N TYR A 256 -25.23 -8.17 -11.44
CA TYR A 256 -26.41 -8.54 -12.20
C TYR A 256 -26.87 -9.96 -11.85
N SER A 257 -28.17 -10.18 -11.84
CA SER A 257 -28.77 -11.50 -11.64
C SER A 257 -28.50 -12.45 -12.82
N ARG A 258 -28.97 -13.71 -12.73
CA ARG A 258 -28.94 -14.65 -13.86
C ARG A 258 -29.68 -14.12 -15.08
N GLU A 259 -30.75 -13.37 -14.85
CA GLU A 259 -31.58 -12.72 -15.86
C GLU A 259 -30.95 -11.42 -16.37
N LYS A 260 -29.69 -11.13 -16.01
CA LYS A 260 -28.91 -9.96 -16.44
C LYS A 260 -29.55 -8.64 -16.04
N VAL A 261 -30.28 -8.63 -14.93
CA VAL A 261 -30.89 -7.42 -14.35
C VAL A 261 -29.97 -6.84 -13.29
N LEU A 262 -29.69 -5.53 -13.36
CA LEU A 262 -28.92 -4.83 -12.33
C LEU A 262 -29.59 -4.99 -10.96
N SER A 263 -28.90 -5.64 -10.03
CA SER A 263 -29.45 -6.10 -8.76
C SER A 263 -28.69 -5.56 -7.55
N ALA A 264 -27.41 -5.22 -7.69
CA ALA A 264 -26.63 -4.58 -6.62
C ALA A 264 -25.44 -3.83 -7.19
N ILE A 265 -24.77 -3.05 -6.35
CA ILE A 265 -23.52 -2.38 -6.67
C ILE A 265 -22.56 -2.45 -5.47
N VAL A 266 -21.29 -2.75 -5.71
CA VAL A 266 -20.22 -2.55 -4.72
C VAL A 266 -19.46 -1.28 -5.04
N LEU A 267 -19.40 -0.37 -4.07
CA LEU A 267 -18.62 0.85 -4.14
C LEU A 267 -17.33 0.63 -3.37
N GLU A 268 -16.25 0.42 -4.10
CA GLU A 268 -14.92 0.33 -3.51
C GLU A 268 -14.32 1.73 -3.42
N VAL A 269 -14.33 2.32 -2.23
CA VAL A 269 -13.79 3.67 -2.01
C VAL A 269 -12.36 3.57 -1.48
N ASN A 270 -11.44 4.28 -2.11
CA ASN A 270 -10.04 4.38 -1.68
C ASN A 270 -9.74 5.82 -1.22
N ASN A 271 -8.78 5.98 -0.30
CA ASN A 271 -8.30 7.30 0.09
C ASN A 271 -6.82 7.50 -0.26
N THR A 272 -6.35 8.74 -0.11
CA THR A 272 -4.95 9.10 -0.40
C THR A 272 -3.94 8.57 0.61
N PHE A 273 -4.39 7.87 1.66
CA PHE A 273 -3.54 7.21 2.64
C PHE A 273 -3.31 5.74 2.32
N GLY A 274 -3.86 5.25 1.20
CA GLY A 274 -3.76 3.85 0.79
C GLY A 274 -4.74 2.93 1.51
N GLU A 275 -5.74 3.46 2.21
CA GLU A 275 -6.80 2.67 2.85
C GLU A 275 -7.95 2.42 1.86
N ARG A 276 -8.76 1.39 2.12
CA ARG A 276 -9.88 0.98 1.26
C ARG A 276 -11.10 0.57 2.06
N ARG A 277 -12.28 0.95 1.59
CA ARG A 277 -13.58 0.54 2.14
C ARG A 277 -14.58 0.21 1.03
N PRO A 278 -14.89 -1.08 0.79
CA PRO A 278 -16.00 -1.48 -0.07
C PRO A 278 -17.34 -1.37 0.67
N TYR A 279 -18.40 -0.98 -0.05
CA TYR A 279 -19.78 -0.95 0.42
C TYR A 279 -20.68 -1.70 -0.56
N LEU A 280 -21.42 -2.70 -0.09
CA LEU A 280 -22.46 -3.37 -0.89
C LEU A 280 -23.78 -2.61 -0.75
N VAL A 281 -24.41 -2.28 -1.88
CA VAL A 281 -25.74 -1.67 -1.93
C VAL A 281 -26.63 -2.51 -2.85
N GLU A 282 -27.61 -3.18 -2.27
CA GLU A 282 -28.60 -3.98 -3.00
C GLU A 282 -29.72 -3.10 -3.54
N ARG A 283 -30.28 -3.46 -4.69
CA ARG A 283 -31.43 -2.79 -5.29
C ARG A 283 -32.71 -3.23 -4.59
N ASP A 284 -33.53 -2.26 -4.19
CA ASP A 284 -34.83 -2.51 -3.59
C ASP A 284 -35.92 -2.67 -4.66
N PHE A 285 -36.07 -3.89 -5.17
CA PHE A 285 -37.11 -4.23 -6.15
C PHE A 285 -38.54 -4.05 -5.61
N ALA A 286 -38.75 -4.18 -4.29
CA ALA A 286 -40.07 -4.08 -3.68
C ALA A 286 -40.55 -2.62 -3.61
N ALA A 287 -39.65 -1.68 -3.28
CA ALA A 287 -39.95 -0.26 -3.33
C ALA A 287 -40.28 0.20 -4.75
N GLU A 288 -39.56 -0.29 -5.76
CA GLU A 288 -39.83 0.03 -7.17
C GLU A 288 -41.20 -0.51 -7.63
N ALA A 289 -41.53 -1.76 -7.28
CA ALA A 289 -42.81 -2.36 -7.63
C ALA A 289 -44.03 -1.64 -7.01
N LYS A 290 -43.86 -1.01 -5.83
CA LYS A 290 -44.91 -0.20 -5.19
C LYS A 290 -45.18 1.11 -5.93
N HIS A 291 -44.14 1.77 -6.47
CA HIS A 291 -44.30 3.00 -7.25
C HIS A 291 -44.99 2.76 -8.60
N ILE A 292 -44.85 1.56 -9.19
CA ILE A 292 -45.54 1.18 -10.43
C ILE A 292 -47.05 0.97 -10.20
N ARG A 293 -47.47 0.63 -8.97
CA ARG A 293 -48.87 0.30 -8.63
C ARG A 293 -49.69 1.48 -8.13
N ASP A 294 -49.09 2.66 -7.92
CA ASP A 294 -49.80 3.87 -7.51
C ASP A 294 -49.85 4.89 -8.68
N PRO A 295 -50.94 4.92 -9.48
CA PRO A 295 -51.01 5.73 -10.69
C PRO A 295 -51.15 7.24 -10.42
N THR A 296 -51.27 7.66 -9.16
CA THR A 296 -51.57 9.05 -8.82
C THR A 296 -50.34 9.97 -8.82
N THR A 297 -49.13 9.42 -8.97
CA THR A 297 -47.87 10.19 -8.99
C THR A 297 -47.13 10.17 -10.32
N THR A 298 -47.73 9.68 -11.41
CA THR A 298 -47.15 9.76 -12.75
C THR A 298 -47.45 11.14 -13.37
N ALA A 299 -46.74 12.16 -12.88
CA ALA A 299 -46.69 13.46 -13.56
C ALA A 299 -45.90 13.30 -14.87
N GLN A 300 -46.65 13.23 -15.98
CA GLN A 300 -46.31 13.62 -17.36
C GLN A 300 -44.80 13.76 -17.68
N GLY A 301 -44.25 12.78 -18.41
CA GLY A 301 -43.05 12.96 -19.24
C GLY A 301 -41.84 12.06 -18.97
N GLU A 302 -41.92 11.04 -18.12
CA GLU A 302 -40.77 10.15 -17.87
C GLU A 302 -40.59 9.15 -19.02
N GLU A 303 -39.63 9.44 -19.93
CA GLU A 303 -38.95 8.43 -20.75
C GLU A 303 -38.63 7.20 -19.88
N ALA A 304 -38.85 5.99 -20.40
CA ALA A 304 -38.63 4.72 -19.71
C ALA A 304 -37.33 4.75 -18.89
N THR A 305 -37.45 4.95 -17.58
CA THR A 305 -36.33 5.38 -16.76
C THR A 305 -35.37 4.21 -16.62
N ARG A 306 -34.12 4.39 -17.05
CA ARG A 306 -33.06 3.36 -16.97
C ARG A 306 -33.03 2.73 -15.57
N PRO A 307 -32.85 1.40 -15.42
CA PRO A 307 -32.76 0.77 -14.11
C PRO A 307 -31.70 1.44 -13.23
N ARG A 308 -32.01 1.65 -11.93
CA ARG A 308 -31.09 2.33 -11.00
C ARG A 308 -30.97 1.56 -9.69
N VAL A 309 -29.81 1.71 -9.04
CA VAL A 309 -29.61 1.32 -7.65
C VAL A 309 -29.57 2.57 -6.78
N LYS A 310 -30.38 2.56 -5.72
CA LYS A 310 -30.43 3.63 -4.71
C LYS A 310 -30.18 3.04 -3.34
N GLY A 311 -29.32 3.68 -2.56
CA GLY A 311 -29.03 3.24 -1.19
C GLY A 311 -28.51 4.36 -0.31
N ILE A 312 -28.56 4.12 1.00
CA ILE A 312 -28.07 5.05 2.02
C ILE A 312 -27.26 4.25 3.04
N TRP A 313 -26.09 4.75 3.42
CA TRP A 313 -25.27 4.13 4.46
C TRP A 313 -24.53 5.18 5.29
N LYS A 314 -24.07 4.79 6.48
CA LYS A 314 -23.31 5.68 7.36
C LYS A 314 -21.93 5.96 6.76
N LYS A 315 -21.46 7.21 6.86
CA LYS A 315 -20.08 7.56 6.51
C LYS A 315 -19.15 7.08 7.62
N ASP A 316 -18.49 5.94 7.43
CA ASP A 316 -17.55 5.34 8.36
C ASP A 316 -16.08 5.41 7.87
N PHE A 317 -15.84 5.99 6.69
CA PHE A 317 -14.52 6.08 6.05
C PHE A 317 -14.02 7.53 5.89
N HIS A 318 -12.70 7.74 6.03
CA HIS A 318 -12.06 9.04 5.92
C HIS A 318 -11.47 9.23 4.50
N VAL A 319 -12.19 9.98 3.66
CA VAL A 319 -11.80 10.22 2.25
C VAL A 319 -11.26 11.64 2.05
N SER A 320 -11.74 12.61 2.83
CA SER A 320 -11.42 14.02 2.62
C SER A 320 -11.06 14.69 3.95
N PRO A 321 -9.96 15.47 4.00
CA PRO A 321 -9.58 16.22 5.19
C PRO A 321 -10.60 17.30 5.57
N PHE A 322 -11.54 17.64 4.70
CA PHE A 322 -12.55 18.67 4.97
C PHE A 322 -13.88 18.12 5.50
N ASN A 323 -13.94 16.81 5.81
CA ASN A 323 -15.13 16.17 6.34
C ASN A 323 -14.77 15.07 7.37
N SER A 324 -15.38 15.15 8.56
CA SER A 324 -15.33 14.07 9.55
C SER A 324 -15.95 12.77 9.04
N ARG A 325 -15.71 11.64 9.72
CA ARG A 325 -16.42 10.35 9.50
C ARG A 325 -17.83 10.33 10.13
N GLN A 326 -18.58 11.42 10.02
CA GLN A 326 -19.93 11.52 10.57
C GLN A 326 -20.92 11.92 9.48
N GLY A 327 -22.16 11.46 9.63
CA GLY A 327 -23.22 11.60 8.64
C GLY A 327 -23.42 10.34 7.81
N SER A 328 -24.00 10.51 6.63
CA SER A 328 -24.36 9.41 5.73
C SER A 328 -24.08 9.75 4.28
N TYR A 329 -23.83 8.72 3.49
CA TYR A 329 -23.83 8.79 2.04
C TYR A 329 -25.16 8.28 1.50
N SER A 330 -25.61 8.86 0.39
CA SER A 330 -26.62 8.25 -0.46
C SER A 330 -26.09 8.10 -1.87
N LEU A 331 -26.58 7.07 -2.56
CA LEU A 331 -26.22 6.72 -3.92
C LEU A 331 -27.42 6.75 -4.82
N LEU A 332 -27.18 7.19 -6.05
CA LEU A 332 -28.00 6.88 -7.20
C LEU A 332 -27.07 6.47 -8.35
N ALA A 333 -27.15 5.24 -8.81
CA ALA A 333 -26.34 4.71 -9.91
C ALA A 333 -27.24 4.10 -10.97
N SER A 334 -27.10 4.54 -12.22
CA SER A 334 -27.85 3.98 -13.36
C SER A 334 -27.12 2.78 -13.96
N ASP A 335 -27.87 1.85 -14.54
CA ASP A 335 -27.34 0.70 -15.28
C ASP A 335 -26.50 1.15 -16.50
N PRO A 336 -25.19 0.86 -16.53
CA PRO A 336 -24.33 1.24 -17.64
C PRO A 336 -24.47 0.33 -18.86
N LEU A 337 -24.95 -0.92 -18.73
CA LEU A 337 -25.00 -1.89 -19.84
C LEU A 337 -26.40 -2.04 -20.45
N GLY A 338 -27.43 -1.61 -19.73
CA GLY A 338 -28.82 -1.67 -20.20
C GLY A 338 -29.35 -3.11 -20.28
N PRO A 339 -30.47 -3.31 -21.00
CA PRO A 339 -31.12 -4.61 -21.10
C PRO A 339 -30.16 -5.70 -21.60
N ASP A 340 -30.22 -6.87 -20.95
CA ASP A 340 -29.44 -8.07 -21.28
C ASP A 340 -27.92 -7.89 -21.30
N MET A 341 -27.40 -6.76 -20.77
CA MET A 341 -25.99 -6.41 -20.76
C MET A 341 -25.32 -6.38 -22.16
N GLN A 342 -26.08 -6.08 -23.22
CA GLN A 342 -25.58 -6.11 -24.61
C GLN A 342 -25.03 -4.76 -25.10
N GLY A 343 -25.39 -3.67 -24.43
CA GLY A 343 -25.03 -2.31 -24.83
C GLY A 343 -24.13 -1.61 -23.83
N PHE A 344 -23.87 -0.33 -24.10
CA PHE A 344 -23.32 0.60 -23.12
C PHE A 344 -24.06 1.93 -23.21
N LEU A 345 -24.82 2.27 -22.18
CA LEU A 345 -25.69 3.45 -22.13
C LEU A 345 -25.00 4.68 -21.51
N GLY A 346 -23.75 4.54 -21.06
CA GLY A 346 -23.04 5.55 -20.30
C GLY A 346 -23.14 5.32 -18.79
N ILE A 347 -22.19 5.91 -18.06
CA ILE A 347 -22.20 5.93 -16.60
C ILE A 347 -22.96 7.18 -16.15
N ASP A 348 -23.79 7.02 -15.12
CA ASP A 348 -24.29 8.13 -14.31
C ASP A 348 -24.41 7.67 -12.86
N VAL A 349 -23.45 8.11 -12.04
CA VAL A 349 -23.38 7.82 -10.62
C VAL A 349 -23.34 9.13 -9.86
N THR A 350 -24.26 9.27 -8.90
CA THR A 350 -24.34 10.42 -8.00
C THR A 350 -24.26 9.95 -6.56
N ILE A 351 -23.30 10.52 -5.81
CA ILE A 351 -23.10 10.26 -4.39
C ILE A 351 -23.31 11.56 -3.62
N ASN A 352 -24.25 11.55 -2.68
CA ASN A 352 -24.53 12.69 -1.82
C ASN A 352 -24.00 12.42 -0.42
N LEU A 353 -23.32 13.39 0.17
CA LEU A 353 -22.93 13.39 1.58
C LEU A 353 -23.88 14.29 2.36
N VAL A 354 -24.52 13.72 3.37
CA VAL A 354 -25.36 14.43 4.33
C VAL A 354 -24.66 14.44 5.68
N SER A 355 -24.72 15.57 6.39
CA SER A 355 -24.18 15.70 7.74
C SER A 355 -24.99 14.88 8.75
N SER A 356 -24.44 14.63 9.94
CA SER A 356 -25.19 14.02 11.05
C SER A 356 -26.40 14.84 11.49
N LYS A 357 -26.48 16.13 11.12
CA LYS A 357 -27.62 17.03 11.38
C LYS A 357 -28.58 17.15 10.19
N GLY A 358 -28.44 16.30 9.17
CA GLY A 358 -29.33 16.32 7.99
C GLY A 358 -28.98 17.36 6.90
N HIS A 359 -28.00 18.24 7.12
CA HIS A 359 -27.61 19.19 6.07
C HIS A 359 -26.87 18.54 4.89
N PRO A 360 -27.23 18.85 3.63
CA PRO A 360 -26.47 18.41 2.46
C PRO A 360 -25.09 19.09 2.47
N LYS A 361 -24.03 18.29 2.37
CA LYS A 361 -22.64 18.78 2.41
C LYS A 361 -21.99 18.79 1.03
N LEU A 362 -22.06 17.67 0.32
CA LEU A 362 -21.35 17.46 -0.94
C LEU A 362 -22.20 16.59 -1.85
N VAL A 363 -22.24 16.94 -3.13
CA VAL A 363 -22.74 16.09 -4.20
C VAL A 363 -21.55 15.81 -5.12
N ALA A 364 -21.21 14.54 -5.30
CA ALA A 364 -20.19 14.09 -6.23
C ALA A 364 -20.86 13.31 -7.35
N ARG A 365 -20.57 13.66 -8.60
CA ARG A 365 -21.08 12.95 -9.77
C ARG A 365 -19.93 12.40 -10.60
N LEU A 366 -20.14 11.22 -11.17
CA LEU A 366 -19.34 10.65 -12.24
C LEU A 366 -20.30 10.29 -13.38
N PHE A 367 -20.12 10.89 -14.54
CA PHE A 367 -20.97 10.64 -15.69
C PHE A 367 -20.15 10.59 -16.97
N SER A 368 -20.64 9.85 -17.96
CA SER A 368 -20.00 9.75 -19.27
C SER A 368 -20.01 11.10 -20.00
N GLU A 369 -18.87 11.44 -20.59
CA GLU A 369 -18.67 12.62 -21.41
C GLU A 369 -18.39 12.17 -22.84
N GLY A 370 -19.43 12.09 -23.66
CA GLY A 370 -19.38 11.53 -25.02
C GLY A 370 -19.66 10.03 -25.09
N GLU A 371 -19.44 9.43 -26.26
CA GLU A 371 -19.61 7.98 -26.47
C GLU A 371 -18.45 7.18 -25.89
N ALA A 372 -18.78 6.03 -25.30
CA ALA A 372 -17.79 5.07 -24.87
C ALA A 372 -17.29 4.23 -26.05
N THR A 373 -15.98 3.99 -26.11
CA THR A 373 -15.34 3.31 -27.23
C THR A 373 -15.02 1.87 -26.87
N LYS A 374 -15.44 0.91 -27.70
CA LYS A 374 -15.01 -0.50 -27.61
C LYS A 374 -13.58 -0.64 -28.14
N PRO A 375 -12.59 -1.06 -27.34
CA PRO A 375 -11.21 -1.20 -27.82
C PRO A 375 -11.05 -2.25 -28.92
N SER A 376 -11.84 -3.33 -28.89
CA SER A 376 -11.81 -4.41 -29.90
C SER A 376 -12.02 -3.89 -31.32
N THR A 377 -12.90 -2.91 -31.49
CA THR A 377 -13.24 -2.36 -32.81
C THR A 377 -12.40 -1.15 -33.21
N MET A 378 -11.44 -0.71 -32.38
CA MET A 378 -10.65 0.49 -32.68
C MET A 378 -9.62 0.22 -33.79
N SER A 379 -9.65 1.05 -34.83
CA SER A 379 -8.55 1.13 -35.79
C SER A 379 -7.30 1.71 -35.13
N LEU A 380 -6.13 1.46 -35.73
CA LEU A 380 -4.87 2.01 -35.24
C LEU A 380 -4.92 3.55 -35.12
N ALA A 381 -5.54 4.25 -36.08
CA ALA A 381 -5.70 5.69 -36.04
C ALA A 381 -6.55 6.14 -34.84
N GLN A 382 -7.64 5.43 -34.55
CA GLN A 382 -8.50 5.72 -33.39
C GLN A 382 -7.76 5.46 -32.07
N LYS A 383 -6.95 4.39 -31.99
CA LYS A 383 -6.12 4.10 -30.81
C LYS A 383 -5.13 5.23 -30.53
N THR A 384 -4.38 5.63 -31.55
CA THR A 384 -3.38 6.70 -31.43
C THR A 384 -4.04 8.01 -31.02
N LYS A 385 -5.15 8.39 -31.67
CA LYS A 385 -5.92 9.58 -31.33
C LYS A 385 -6.39 9.54 -29.87
N PHE A 386 -6.96 8.42 -29.43
CA PHE A 386 -7.43 8.27 -28.05
C PHE A 386 -6.29 8.43 -27.03
N LEU A 387 -5.13 7.82 -27.28
CA LEU A 387 -3.98 7.94 -26.39
C LEU A 387 -3.49 9.39 -26.30
N VAL A 388 -3.43 10.12 -27.42
CA VAL A 388 -3.08 11.55 -27.41
C VAL A 388 -4.10 12.36 -26.59
N ASP A 389 -5.38 12.11 -26.80
CA ASP A 389 -6.46 12.90 -26.19
C ASP A 389 -6.61 12.63 -24.68
N TRP A 390 -6.32 11.40 -24.20
CA TRP A 390 -6.71 10.98 -22.85
C TRP A 390 -5.59 10.45 -21.93
N SER A 391 -4.41 10.07 -22.45
CA SER A 391 -3.34 9.47 -21.63
C SER A 391 -2.84 10.37 -20.49
N TRP A 392 -2.87 11.69 -20.70
CA TRP A 392 -2.39 12.68 -19.73
C TRP A 392 -3.37 12.89 -18.55
N VAL A 393 -4.65 12.52 -18.71
CA VAL A 393 -5.72 12.81 -17.72
C VAL A 393 -5.43 12.13 -16.38
N GLY A 394 -4.94 10.88 -16.41
CA GLY A 394 -4.58 10.14 -15.20
C GLY A 394 -3.52 10.87 -14.35
N PHE A 395 -2.45 11.34 -14.98
CA PHE A 395 -1.35 12.03 -14.30
C PHE A 395 -1.75 13.41 -13.75
N VAL A 396 -2.65 14.13 -14.43
CA VAL A 396 -3.06 15.48 -14.01
C VAL A 396 -4.19 15.45 -12.97
N THR A 397 -4.87 14.32 -12.78
CA THR A 397 -5.98 14.20 -11.81
C THR A 397 -5.53 14.47 -10.37
N PHE A 398 -4.46 13.83 -9.90
CA PHE A 398 -3.98 14.06 -8.53
C PHE A 398 -3.52 15.51 -8.30
N PRO A 399 -2.70 16.14 -9.16
CA PRO A 399 -2.38 17.57 -9.09
C PRO A 399 -3.62 18.48 -9.05
N ARG A 400 -4.67 18.19 -9.83
CA ARG A 400 -5.95 18.94 -9.77
C ARG A 400 -6.59 18.83 -8.39
N ILE A 401 -6.62 17.64 -7.80
CA ILE A 401 -7.18 17.41 -6.46
C ILE A 401 -6.38 18.19 -5.40
N VAL A 402 -5.05 18.17 -5.48
CA VAL A 402 -4.18 18.92 -4.56
C VAL A 402 -4.42 20.43 -4.69
N LYS A 403 -4.55 20.96 -5.92
CA LYS A 403 -4.90 22.36 -6.17
C LYS A 403 -6.23 22.74 -5.51
N GLU A 404 -7.27 21.94 -5.70
CA GLU A 404 -8.59 22.19 -5.09
C GLU A 404 -8.54 22.11 -3.57
N ALA A 405 -7.78 21.15 -3.00
CA ALA A 405 -7.56 21.07 -1.57
C ALA A 405 -6.84 22.31 -1.01
N ALA A 406 -5.81 22.80 -1.71
CA ALA A 406 -5.11 24.03 -1.34
C ALA A 406 -6.03 25.25 -1.38
N LEU A 407 -6.90 25.38 -2.39
CA LEU A 407 -7.89 26.45 -2.47
C LEU A 407 -8.90 26.38 -1.31
N LEU A 408 -9.36 25.19 -0.95
CA LEU A 408 -10.27 25.00 0.19
C LEU A 408 -9.59 25.35 1.53
N PHE A 409 -8.32 24.98 1.70
CA PHE A 409 -7.57 25.25 2.90
C PHE A 409 -7.17 26.73 3.03
N PHE A 410 -6.39 27.26 2.09
CA PHE A 410 -5.82 28.61 2.20
C PHE A 410 -6.83 29.71 1.90
N LYS A 411 -7.63 29.57 0.83
CA LYS A 411 -8.54 30.64 0.39
C LYS A 411 -9.88 30.58 1.10
N ARG A 412 -10.46 29.39 1.27
CA ARG A 412 -11.79 29.22 1.89
C ARG A 412 -11.72 28.97 3.40
N LYS A 413 -10.51 28.80 3.96
CA LYS A 413 -10.25 28.58 5.39
C LYS A 413 -11.11 27.44 5.96
N LEU A 414 -11.29 26.37 5.18
CA LEU A 414 -12.02 25.21 5.68
C LEU A 414 -11.23 24.53 6.78
N HIS A 415 -11.97 24.12 7.79
CA HIS A 415 -11.49 23.33 8.88
C HIS A 415 -10.99 21.95 8.39
N VAL A 416 -9.78 21.58 8.81
CA VAL A 416 -9.14 20.31 8.49
C VAL A 416 -9.34 19.31 9.61
N TRP A 417 -9.72 18.11 9.22
CA TRP A 417 -9.83 16.91 10.03
C TRP A 417 -8.62 16.05 9.70
N TYR A 418 -7.78 15.77 10.69
CA TYR A 418 -6.66 14.85 10.50
C TYR A 418 -7.18 13.43 10.31
N ARG A 419 -6.38 12.61 9.61
CA ARG A 419 -6.71 11.23 9.30
C ARG A 419 -6.79 10.40 10.59
N PRO A 420 -7.94 9.79 10.90
CA PRO A 420 -8.05 8.82 11.99
C PRO A 420 -7.60 7.43 11.55
N GLU A 421 -7.23 6.55 12.48
CA GLU A 421 -6.94 5.16 12.15
C GLU A 421 -8.15 4.42 11.53
N PRO A 422 -7.90 3.44 10.65
CA PRO A 422 -8.93 2.63 10.01
C PRO A 422 -9.89 1.99 11.01
N LEU A 423 -11.15 1.81 10.61
CA LEU A 423 -12.09 0.98 11.39
C LEU A 423 -11.97 -0.48 10.96
N LYS A 424 -12.53 -1.40 11.75
CA LYS A 424 -12.49 -2.84 11.46
C LYS A 424 -13.11 -3.21 10.11
N GLU A 425 -14.05 -2.42 9.61
CA GLU A 425 -14.70 -2.63 8.31
C GLU A 425 -13.85 -2.11 7.13
N SER A 426 -12.80 -1.32 7.41
CA SER A 426 -11.88 -0.77 6.41
C SER A 426 -10.59 -1.58 6.37
N MET A 427 -9.93 -1.53 5.22
CA MET A 427 -8.58 -2.09 5.03
C MET A 427 -7.55 -0.98 5.18
N GLY A 428 -6.54 -1.23 6.00
CA GLY A 428 -5.37 -0.36 6.14
C GLY A 428 -4.53 -0.27 4.87
N ARG A 429 -3.54 0.62 4.91
CA ARG A 429 -2.54 0.75 3.85
C ARG A 429 -1.66 -0.50 3.72
N LEU A 430 -0.94 -0.59 2.60
CA LEU A 430 0.11 -1.60 2.45
C LEU A 430 1.23 -1.33 3.47
N ALA A 431 1.75 -2.41 4.04
CA ALA A 431 2.91 -2.39 4.92
C ALA A 431 4.17 -2.09 4.10
N ASP A 432 5.08 -1.30 4.68
CA ASP A 432 6.42 -1.14 4.12
C ASP A 432 7.29 -2.39 4.38
N SER A 433 8.56 -2.37 3.94
CA SER A 433 9.46 -3.51 4.12
C SER A 433 9.77 -3.83 5.59
N THR A 434 9.87 -2.81 6.44
CA THR A 434 10.14 -2.96 7.87
C THR A 434 8.92 -3.52 8.59
N GLU A 435 7.74 -2.97 8.32
CA GLU A 435 6.48 -3.45 8.88
C GLU A 435 6.17 -4.89 8.45
N LYS A 436 6.48 -5.28 7.21
CA LYS A 436 6.37 -6.69 6.75
C LYS A 436 7.25 -7.63 7.57
N GLN A 437 8.49 -7.24 7.84
CA GLN A 437 9.42 -8.03 8.65
C GLN A 437 8.95 -8.12 10.11
N LEU A 438 8.47 -7.01 10.67
CA LEU A 438 7.95 -6.99 12.04
C LEU A 438 6.65 -7.77 12.18
N GLU A 439 5.81 -7.78 11.15
CA GLU A 439 4.58 -8.57 11.10
C GLU A 439 4.86 -10.06 11.14
N GLU A 440 5.80 -10.55 10.33
CA GLU A 440 6.25 -11.95 10.32
C GLU A 440 6.70 -12.38 11.73
N VAL A 441 7.51 -11.56 12.40
CA VAL A 441 7.98 -11.81 13.76
C VAL A 441 6.84 -11.77 14.78
N PHE A 442 5.95 -10.78 14.68
CA PHE A 442 4.82 -10.62 15.60
C PHE A 442 3.86 -11.80 15.49
N ARG A 443 3.60 -12.29 14.28
CA ARG A 443 2.76 -13.46 14.02
C ARG A 443 3.32 -14.72 14.68
N GLU A 444 4.59 -15.01 14.47
CA GLU A 444 5.27 -16.15 15.11
C GLU A 444 5.29 -16.00 16.64
N TYR A 445 5.50 -14.78 17.13
CA TYR A 445 5.45 -14.49 18.55
C TYR A 445 4.06 -14.69 19.14
N LEU A 446 3.01 -14.25 18.45
CA LEU A 446 1.62 -14.47 18.86
C LEU A 446 1.28 -15.96 18.87
N HIS A 447 1.69 -16.70 17.85
CA HIS A 447 1.54 -18.16 17.80
C HIS A 447 2.22 -18.82 19.00
N TYR A 448 3.46 -18.43 19.33
CA TYR A 448 4.18 -18.89 20.53
C TYR A 448 3.42 -18.57 21.83
N LEU A 449 2.84 -17.37 21.97
CA LEU A 449 2.06 -17.01 23.16
C LEU A 449 0.80 -17.89 23.30
N VAL A 450 0.14 -18.21 22.19
CA VAL A 450 -1.03 -19.08 22.17
C VAL A 450 -0.65 -20.53 22.52
N ASP A 451 0.45 -21.03 21.98
CA ASP A 451 1.01 -22.36 22.31
C ASP A 451 1.33 -22.49 23.81
N LYS A 452 1.83 -21.42 24.42
CA LYS A 452 2.15 -21.38 25.86
C LYS A 452 0.97 -21.01 26.76
N SER A 453 -0.21 -20.76 26.21
CA SER A 453 -1.37 -20.44 27.03
C SER A 453 -1.84 -21.68 27.80
N PRO A 454 -1.99 -21.60 29.14
CA PRO A 454 -2.55 -22.72 29.91
C PRO A 454 -4.06 -22.86 29.72
N SER A 455 -4.73 -21.82 29.22
CA SER A 455 -6.18 -21.81 29.01
C SER A 455 -6.54 -22.35 27.62
N PRO A 456 -7.67 -23.06 27.45
CA PRO A 456 -8.13 -23.49 26.14
C PRO A 456 -8.63 -22.29 25.35
N ILE A 457 -7.74 -21.70 24.55
CA ILE A 457 -8.00 -20.52 23.71
C ILE A 457 -7.67 -20.80 22.24
N ILE A 458 -8.49 -20.23 21.35
CA ILE A 458 -8.34 -20.23 19.89
C ILE A 458 -8.29 -18.77 19.44
N VAL A 459 -7.22 -18.38 18.76
CA VAL A 459 -6.99 -16.99 18.31
C VAL A 459 -7.07 -16.93 16.80
N LYS A 460 -8.04 -16.18 16.27
CA LYS A 460 -8.10 -15.80 14.87
C LYS A 460 -7.33 -14.49 14.65
N TYR A 461 -6.20 -14.56 13.97
CA TYR A 461 -5.33 -13.41 13.70
C TYR A 461 -5.51 -12.91 12.26
N ILE A 462 -5.77 -11.61 12.13
CA ILE A 462 -5.95 -10.95 10.82
C ILE A 462 -4.90 -9.83 10.69
N PRO A 463 -3.87 -10.02 9.84
CA PRO A 463 -2.81 -9.03 9.66
C PRO A 463 -3.28 -7.82 8.84
N SER A 464 -2.56 -6.71 8.95
CA SER A 464 -2.81 -5.50 8.14
C SER A 464 -1.70 -5.23 7.14
N GLY A 465 -2.08 -4.88 5.91
CA GLY A 465 -1.16 -4.36 4.88
C GLY A 465 -0.23 -5.38 4.22
N ILE A 466 -0.37 -6.67 4.54
CA ILE A 466 0.37 -7.75 3.91
C ILE A 466 -0.43 -8.30 2.71
N PRO A 467 0.13 -8.33 1.49
CA PRO A 467 -0.47 -9.07 0.38
C PRO A 467 -0.24 -10.56 0.62
N GLY A 468 -1.25 -11.28 1.09
CA GLY A 468 -1.07 -12.68 1.46
C GLY A 468 -2.05 -13.17 2.52
N PRO A 469 -1.58 -13.87 3.57
CA PRO A 469 -2.38 -14.82 4.34
C PRO A 469 -3.70 -14.19 4.79
N ALA A 470 -4.77 -14.75 4.24
CA ALA A 470 -6.13 -14.55 4.68
C ALA A 470 -6.26 -15.25 6.01
N GLU A 471 -6.25 -14.48 7.10
CA GLU A 471 -6.76 -14.88 8.42
C GLU A 471 -6.24 -16.23 8.95
N GLU A 472 -5.30 -16.20 9.89
CA GLU A 472 -4.77 -17.43 10.50
C GLU A 472 -5.46 -17.75 11.81
N THR A 473 -5.54 -19.03 12.15
CA THR A 473 -6.11 -19.49 13.42
C THR A 473 -5.05 -20.27 14.21
N PHE A 474 -4.76 -19.80 15.42
CA PHE A 474 -3.84 -20.44 16.36
C PHE A 474 -4.63 -21.10 17.48
N CYS A 475 -4.24 -22.31 17.84
CA CYS A 475 -4.91 -23.09 18.89
C CYS A 475 -3.91 -23.41 20.01
N SER A 476 -4.31 -23.15 21.25
CA SER A 476 -3.54 -23.62 22.42
C SER A 476 -3.61 -25.15 22.55
N PRO A 477 -2.61 -25.82 23.13
CA PRO A 477 -2.64 -27.28 23.33
C PRO A 477 -3.89 -27.74 24.08
N SER A 478 -4.27 -27.05 25.16
CA SER A 478 -5.46 -27.34 25.95
C SER A 478 -6.78 -27.23 25.15
N SER A 479 -6.83 -26.37 24.11
CA SER A 479 -8.02 -26.24 23.25
C SER A 479 -8.20 -27.41 22.29
N ILE A 480 -7.11 -28.09 21.92
CA ILE A 480 -7.14 -29.29 21.08
C ILE A 480 -7.68 -30.47 21.89
N GLU A 481 -7.29 -30.57 23.16
CA GLU A 481 -7.73 -31.63 24.07
C GLU A 481 -9.21 -31.50 24.46
N VAL A 482 -9.72 -30.27 24.64
CA VAL A 482 -11.12 -30.01 25.02
C VAL A 482 -11.76 -28.93 24.13
N PRO A 483 -12.15 -29.27 22.88
CA PRO A 483 -12.64 -28.28 21.90
C PRO A 483 -13.91 -27.55 22.33
N LYS A 484 -14.78 -28.20 23.12
CA LYS A 484 -16.08 -27.63 23.53
C LYS A 484 -15.96 -26.50 24.54
N THR A 485 -14.83 -26.38 25.24
CA THR A 485 -14.58 -25.34 26.25
C THR A 485 -13.65 -24.24 25.73
N ALA A 486 -13.23 -24.32 24.47
CA ALA A 486 -12.27 -23.38 23.90
C ALA A 486 -12.91 -22.00 23.71
N GLU A 487 -12.25 -20.96 24.22
CA GLU A 487 -12.65 -19.58 24.01
C GLU A 487 -12.03 -19.04 22.71
N HIS A 488 -12.84 -18.40 21.87
CA HIS A 488 -12.41 -17.88 20.56
C HIS A 488 -12.20 -16.36 20.60
N VAL A 489 -11.04 -15.86 20.22
CA VAL A 489 -10.81 -14.42 20.14
C VAL A 489 -10.30 -14.05 18.76
N GLU A 490 -10.84 -13.00 18.18
CA GLU A 490 -10.39 -12.42 16.92
C GLU A 490 -9.54 -11.19 17.21
N ILE A 491 -8.29 -11.20 16.73
CA ILE A 491 -7.36 -10.08 16.80
C ILE A 491 -7.12 -9.59 15.38
N LYS A 492 -7.65 -8.42 15.07
CA LYS A 492 -7.47 -7.77 13.77
C LYS A 492 -6.59 -6.54 13.88
N ILE A 493 -5.46 -6.55 13.21
CA ILE A 493 -4.64 -5.36 13.07
C ILE A 493 -5.33 -4.42 12.06
N LEU A 494 -5.50 -3.15 12.41
CA LEU A 494 -6.23 -2.17 11.60
C LEU A 494 -5.31 -1.41 10.65
N THR A 495 -4.04 -1.26 11.03
CA THR A 495 -3.01 -0.53 10.28
C THR A 495 -1.63 -1.16 10.50
N PRO A 496 -0.75 -1.22 9.49
CA PRO A 496 0.60 -1.77 9.66
C PRO A 496 1.46 -1.03 10.70
N VAL A 497 1.10 0.21 11.02
CA VAL A 497 1.78 1.04 12.03
C VAL A 497 1.75 0.37 13.42
N PHE A 498 0.79 -0.54 13.67
CA PHE A 498 0.78 -1.35 14.88
C PHE A 498 2.12 -2.08 15.10
N TYR A 499 2.68 -2.71 14.05
CA TYR A 499 3.89 -3.54 14.19
C TYR A 499 5.12 -2.72 14.55
N SER A 500 5.29 -1.56 13.90
CA SER A 500 6.35 -0.62 14.24
C SER A 500 6.16 -0.04 15.64
N ARG A 501 4.93 0.23 16.08
CA ARG A 501 4.68 0.72 17.44
C ARG A 501 4.86 -0.35 18.52
N PHE A 502 4.50 -1.60 18.25
CA PHE A 502 4.50 -2.68 19.24
C PHE A 502 5.90 -2.89 19.85
N VAL A 503 6.97 -2.80 19.04
CA VAL A 503 8.36 -2.97 19.50
C VAL A 503 8.85 -1.87 20.45
N HIS A 504 8.18 -0.72 20.50
CA HIS A 504 8.52 0.37 21.43
C HIS A 504 8.07 0.09 22.88
N TYR A 505 7.13 -0.83 23.07
CA TYR A 505 6.67 -1.19 24.41
C TYR A 505 7.62 -2.19 25.06
N ALA A 506 7.86 -2.05 26.36
CA ALA A 506 8.62 -3.04 27.14
C ALA A 506 7.74 -4.22 27.59
N HIS A 507 6.43 -4.01 27.67
CA HIS A 507 5.43 -4.99 28.10
C HIS A 507 4.40 -5.20 26.99
N ASP A 508 4.24 -6.46 26.58
CA ASP A 508 3.34 -6.91 25.52
C ASP A 508 1.85 -6.68 25.85
N PHE A 509 1.41 -6.97 27.09
CA PHE A 509 0.04 -6.70 27.52
C PHE A 509 -0.27 -5.19 27.54
N GLU A 510 0.69 -4.36 27.96
CA GLU A 510 0.56 -2.90 27.89
C GLU A 510 0.47 -2.42 26.45
N ALA A 511 1.30 -2.98 25.56
CA ALA A 511 1.30 -2.68 24.13
C ALA A 511 -0.09 -2.92 23.55
N MET A 512 -0.62 -4.13 23.74
CA MET A 512 -1.95 -4.51 23.25
C MET A 512 -3.05 -3.62 23.81
N PHE A 513 -3.04 -3.34 25.11
CA PHE A 513 -4.06 -2.48 25.73
C PHE A 513 -3.98 -1.03 25.22
N SER A 514 -2.76 -0.48 25.13
CA SER A 514 -2.54 0.90 24.65
C SER A 514 -2.94 1.04 23.18
N GLU A 515 -2.56 0.08 22.35
CA GLU A 515 -2.88 0.08 20.92
C GLU A 515 -4.36 -0.19 20.65
N LEU A 516 -5.06 -0.94 21.51
CA LEU A 516 -6.50 -1.15 21.44
C LEU A 516 -7.32 0.06 21.92
N ALA A 517 -7.01 0.58 23.12
CA ALA A 517 -7.85 1.55 23.82
C ALA A 517 -7.48 3.01 23.53
N GLU A 518 -6.19 3.30 23.30
CA GLU A 518 -5.69 4.66 23.14
C GLU A 518 -5.43 5.00 21.67
N SER A 519 -4.62 4.18 20.98
CA SER A 519 -4.18 4.46 19.61
C SER A 519 -5.08 3.88 18.51
N CYS A 520 -5.96 2.93 18.85
CA CYS A 520 -6.89 2.27 17.94
C CYS A 520 -6.23 1.69 16.68
N THR A 521 -5.07 1.03 16.82
CA THR A 521 -4.35 0.39 15.71
C THR A 521 -4.64 -1.11 15.60
N VAL A 522 -5.30 -1.68 16.63
CA VAL A 522 -5.77 -3.07 16.69
C VAL A 522 -7.23 -3.11 17.17
N TRP A 523 -8.00 -4.07 16.67
CA TRP A 523 -9.34 -4.40 17.14
C TRP A 523 -9.36 -5.83 17.67
N VAL A 524 -10.04 -6.02 18.80
CA VAL A 524 -10.23 -7.33 19.43
C VAL A 524 -11.71 -7.48 19.76
N ASP A 525 -12.32 -8.61 19.39
CA ASP A 525 -13.74 -8.86 19.62
C ASP A 525 -14.07 -9.10 21.10
N ARG A 526 -13.18 -9.81 21.81
CA ARG A 526 -13.25 -10.15 23.25
C ARG A 526 -11.99 -9.73 24.01
N PRO A 527 -11.79 -8.43 24.30
CA PRO A 527 -10.60 -7.90 24.97
C PRO A 527 -10.32 -8.51 26.35
N GLU A 528 -11.35 -8.98 27.05
CA GLU A 528 -11.25 -9.64 28.35
C GLU A 528 -10.42 -10.94 28.33
N LEU A 529 -10.21 -11.54 27.14
CA LEU A 529 -9.40 -12.74 26.95
C LEU A 529 -7.92 -12.46 26.72
N LEU A 530 -7.52 -11.20 26.47
CA LEU A 530 -6.12 -10.83 26.23
C LEU A 530 -5.15 -11.25 27.35
N PRO A 531 -5.50 -11.20 28.65
CA PRO A 531 -4.62 -11.68 29.72
C PRO A 531 -4.31 -13.18 29.65
N LYS A 532 -5.12 -13.98 28.96
CA LYS A 532 -4.89 -15.42 28.75
C LYS A 532 -3.85 -15.68 27.63
N ILE A 533 -3.59 -14.70 26.78
CA ILE A 533 -2.59 -14.76 25.69
C ILE A 533 -1.30 -14.05 26.12
N PHE A 534 -1.41 -12.80 26.54
CA PHE A 534 -0.29 -11.96 26.94
C PHE A 534 -0.08 -12.10 28.46
N LEU A 535 0.54 -13.23 28.84
CA LEU A 535 0.76 -13.58 30.24
C LEU A 535 1.62 -12.53 30.94
N LYS A 536 1.23 -12.15 32.17
CA LYS A 536 2.02 -11.25 33.04
C LYS A 536 3.26 -11.97 33.58
N LYS A 537 4.21 -12.34 32.72
CA LYS A 537 5.52 -12.85 33.12
C LYS A 537 6.56 -11.75 32.99
N ALA A 538 7.49 -11.68 33.93
CA ALA A 538 8.64 -10.80 33.77
C ALA A 538 9.47 -11.28 32.56
N ALA A 539 9.83 -10.36 31.66
CA ALA A 539 10.76 -10.68 30.59
C ALA A 539 12.09 -11.15 31.23
N PRO A 540 12.70 -12.24 30.73
CA PRO A 540 13.98 -12.70 31.24
C PRO A 540 15.06 -11.63 31.04
N PRO A 541 16.15 -11.66 31.83
CA PRO A 541 17.29 -10.78 31.60
C PRO A 541 17.86 -10.99 30.19
N LEU A 542 18.56 -9.98 29.65
CA LEU A 542 19.17 -10.07 28.32
C LEU A 542 20.18 -11.23 28.29
N GLN A 543 19.82 -12.28 27.56
CA GLN A 543 20.67 -13.42 27.24
C GLN A 543 20.79 -13.49 25.72
N ALA A 544 22.01 -13.35 25.22
CA ALA A 544 22.31 -13.39 23.80
C ALA A 544 23.51 -14.30 23.55
N SER A 545 23.43 -15.15 22.52
CA SER A 545 24.50 -16.07 22.14
C SER A 545 25.62 -15.39 21.33
N SER A 546 25.38 -14.18 20.81
CA SER A 546 26.32 -13.42 19.99
C SER A 546 26.57 -12.02 20.56
N ILE A 547 27.81 -11.54 20.46
CA ILE A 547 28.19 -10.17 20.83
C ILE A 547 27.41 -9.15 20.00
N VAL A 548 27.15 -9.45 18.72
CA VAL A 548 26.39 -8.56 17.84
C VAL A 548 24.95 -8.40 18.33
N ASP A 549 24.33 -9.50 18.77
CA ASP A 549 22.98 -9.46 19.29
C ASP A 549 22.95 -8.77 20.66
N PHE A 550 23.89 -9.09 21.55
CA PHE A 550 24.01 -8.43 22.84
C PHE A 550 24.14 -6.90 22.69
N THR A 551 25.07 -6.44 21.87
CA THR A 551 25.30 -5.00 21.65
C THR A 551 24.10 -4.31 21.01
N CYS A 552 23.47 -4.94 20.02
CA CYS A 552 22.29 -4.38 19.37
C CYS A 552 21.09 -4.29 20.32
N PHE A 553 20.78 -5.35 21.06
CA PHE A 553 19.65 -5.33 21.99
C PHE A 553 19.90 -4.46 23.22
N GLN A 554 21.16 -4.27 23.62
CA GLN A 554 21.53 -3.28 24.63
C GLN A 554 21.30 -1.86 24.11
N LEU A 555 21.61 -1.57 22.84
CA LEU A 555 21.28 -0.29 22.21
C LEU A 555 19.77 -0.09 22.13
N VAL A 556 19.01 -1.10 21.67
CA VAL A 556 17.54 -1.06 21.60
C VAL A 556 16.94 -0.82 22.98
N LYS A 557 17.44 -1.48 24.02
CA LYS A 557 17.02 -1.27 25.42
C LYS A 557 17.20 0.19 25.82
N ASN A 558 18.36 0.78 25.54
CA ASN A 558 18.69 2.16 25.90
C ASN A 558 17.90 3.21 25.09
N LEU A 559 17.53 2.89 23.85
CA LEU A 559 16.74 3.77 22.98
C LEU A 559 15.23 3.59 23.19
N ARG A 560 14.80 2.59 23.95
CA ARG A 560 13.39 2.26 24.10
C ARG A 560 12.63 3.37 24.83
N ARG A 561 11.50 3.77 24.26
CA ARG A 561 10.53 4.67 24.87
C ARG A 561 9.14 4.30 24.42
N ARG A 562 8.14 4.45 25.30
CA ARG A 562 6.73 4.26 24.95
C ARG A 562 6.36 5.20 23.79
N PRO A 563 5.70 4.71 22.73
CA PRO A 563 5.35 5.57 21.61
C PRO A 563 4.25 6.56 22.05
N GLU A 564 4.27 7.75 21.47
CA GLU A 564 3.21 8.74 21.72
C GLU A 564 1.84 8.17 21.32
N LYS A 565 0.80 8.54 22.06
CA LYS A 565 -0.58 8.12 21.77
C LYS A 565 -0.98 8.71 20.43
N ILE A 566 -1.57 7.90 19.55
CA ILE A 566 -2.14 8.44 18.31
C ILE A 566 -3.38 9.26 18.69
N GLY A 567 -3.31 10.58 18.51
CA GLY A 567 -4.41 11.48 18.82
C GLY A 567 -5.68 11.07 18.06
N ARG A 568 -6.81 11.02 18.77
CA ARG A 568 -8.15 10.96 18.14
C ARG A 568 -8.26 12.11 17.15
N PRO A 569 -8.96 11.95 16.01
CA PRO A 569 -8.87 12.87 14.88
C PRO A 569 -8.93 14.30 15.36
N LEU A 570 -7.74 14.89 15.42
CA LEU A 570 -7.58 16.26 15.82
C LEU A 570 -8.16 17.10 14.70
N THR A 571 -8.49 18.32 15.06
CA THR A 571 -8.96 19.27 14.10
C THR A 571 -7.99 20.42 14.03
N SER A 572 -7.89 21.10 12.89
CA SER A 572 -7.07 22.32 12.79
C SER A 572 -7.48 23.41 13.78
N ALA A 573 -8.69 23.32 14.37
CA ALA A 573 -9.19 24.21 15.40
C ALA A 573 -8.98 23.70 16.83
N ALA A 574 -8.51 22.47 17.02
CA ALA A 574 -8.25 21.94 18.36
C ALA A 574 -6.92 22.52 18.85
N THR A 575 -6.98 23.44 19.82
CA THR A 575 -5.80 23.87 20.56
C THR A 575 -5.34 22.68 21.39
N THR A 576 -4.23 22.05 21.03
CA THR A 576 -3.49 21.21 21.97
C THR A 576 -3.04 22.14 23.09
N SER A 577 -3.77 22.16 24.21
CA SER A 577 -3.18 22.55 25.47
C SER A 577 -1.92 21.71 25.61
N PRO A 578 -0.71 22.28 25.70
CA PRO A 578 0.46 21.49 25.97
C PRO A 578 0.16 20.81 27.30
N THR A 579 -0.01 19.50 27.31
CA THR A 579 0.02 18.74 28.55
C THR A 579 1.40 18.98 29.14
N THR A 580 1.47 19.94 30.07
CA THR A 580 2.65 20.41 30.81
C THR A 580 3.20 19.36 31.78
N HIS A 581 2.77 18.10 31.64
CA HIS A 581 3.37 16.96 32.28
C HIS A 581 3.93 16.06 31.19
N THR A 582 5.20 16.28 30.84
CA THR A 582 6.05 15.18 30.41
C THR A 582 6.06 14.19 31.56
N ALA A 583 5.12 13.23 31.56
CA ALA A 583 5.14 12.13 32.50
C ALA A 583 6.51 11.47 32.36
N VAL A 584 7.35 11.61 33.38
CA VAL A 584 8.64 10.95 33.41
C VAL A 584 8.32 9.46 33.48
N ASP A 585 8.75 8.73 32.45
CA ASP A 585 8.60 7.29 32.44
C ASP A 585 9.55 6.70 33.48
N ILE A 586 9.01 6.39 34.66
CA ILE A 586 9.77 5.86 35.82
C ILE A 586 10.12 4.38 35.68
N ARG A 587 9.86 3.76 34.53
CA ARG A 587 10.07 2.31 34.33
C ARG A 587 11.48 2.04 33.84
N ASP A 588 12.14 1.04 34.44
CA ASP A 588 13.38 0.50 33.92
C ASP A 588 13.10 -0.20 32.58
N PHE A 589 13.50 0.44 31.48
CA PHE A 589 13.38 -0.19 30.16
C PHE A 589 14.26 -1.43 30.11
N ARG A 590 13.61 -2.59 30.13
CA ARG A 590 14.17 -3.91 29.89
C ARG A 590 13.93 -4.32 28.44
N ILE A 591 14.56 -5.41 28.01
CA ILE A 591 14.15 -6.07 26.77
C ILE A 591 12.71 -6.55 26.89
N SER A 592 11.93 -6.46 25.81
CA SER A 592 10.56 -6.98 25.81
C SER A 592 10.54 -8.50 25.72
N SER A 593 9.39 -9.06 26.06
CA SER A 593 9.07 -10.48 25.86
C SER A 593 9.26 -10.92 24.39
N MET A 594 8.98 -10.04 23.41
CA MET A 594 9.18 -10.35 22.00
C MET A 594 10.67 -10.36 21.62
N ASP A 595 11.49 -9.47 22.19
CA ASP A 595 12.96 -9.52 21.99
C ASP A 595 13.54 -10.81 22.56
N ALA A 596 13.11 -11.19 23.77
CA ALA A 596 13.52 -12.43 24.42
C ALA A 596 13.10 -13.66 23.60
N PHE A 597 11.89 -13.65 23.04
CA PHE A 597 11.42 -14.68 22.12
C PHE A 597 12.34 -14.80 20.91
N VAL A 598 12.65 -13.68 20.22
CA VAL A 598 13.53 -13.69 19.03
C VAL A 598 14.94 -14.17 19.37
N LEU A 599 15.51 -13.72 20.50
CA LEU A 599 16.84 -14.16 20.94
C LEU A 599 16.92 -15.66 21.21
N GLY A 600 15.83 -16.26 21.69
CA GLY A 600 15.71 -17.69 21.99
C GLY A 600 15.39 -18.58 20.79
N GLN A 601 15.07 -18.04 19.61
CA GLN A 601 14.85 -18.84 18.39
C GLN A 601 16.18 -19.37 17.82
N ASP A 602 16.16 -20.41 16.99
CA ASP A 602 17.36 -20.83 16.23
C ASP A 602 17.40 -20.24 14.82
N ASP A 603 16.32 -19.59 14.37
CA ASP A 603 16.23 -18.98 13.05
C ASP A 603 17.09 -17.71 12.92
N VAL A 604 18.25 -17.88 12.27
CA VAL A 604 19.21 -16.80 11.99
C VAL A 604 18.62 -15.71 11.09
N ARG A 605 17.74 -16.06 10.16
CA ARG A 605 17.13 -15.11 9.22
C ARG A 605 16.13 -14.23 9.95
N LEU A 606 15.26 -14.82 10.78
CA LEU A 606 14.30 -14.10 11.60
C LEU A 606 14.99 -13.15 12.57
N LYS A 607 16.03 -13.62 13.28
CA LYS A 607 16.86 -12.77 14.16
C LYS A 607 17.47 -11.59 13.43
N ARG A 608 18.14 -11.83 12.30
CA ARG A 608 18.79 -10.77 11.51
C ARG A 608 17.78 -9.76 10.99
N GLY A 609 16.63 -10.22 10.49
CA GLY A 609 15.55 -9.38 10.01
C GLY A 609 15.00 -8.48 11.11
N TYR A 610 14.60 -9.07 12.23
CA TYR A 610 14.07 -8.34 13.39
C TYR A 610 15.09 -7.33 13.94
N ARG A 611 16.33 -7.74 14.16
CA ARG A 611 17.41 -6.88 14.65
C ARG A 611 17.60 -5.65 13.76
N SER A 612 17.65 -5.84 12.45
CA SER A 612 17.80 -4.77 11.47
C SER A 612 16.59 -3.83 11.49
N ALA A 613 15.37 -4.39 11.44
CA ALA A 613 14.11 -3.63 11.46
C ALA A 613 14.00 -2.74 12.70
N VAL A 614 14.22 -3.32 13.89
CA VAL A 614 14.11 -2.65 15.17
C VAL A 614 15.20 -1.58 15.32
N ALA A 615 16.47 -1.90 15.04
CA ALA A 615 17.55 -0.91 15.13
C ALA A 615 17.29 0.29 14.21
N ARG A 616 16.87 0.07 12.96
CA ARG A 616 16.52 1.14 12.02
C ARG A 616 15.37 1.98 12.54
N LEU A 617 14.34 1.37 13.12
CA LEU A 617 13.18 2.09 13.65
C LEU A 617 13.57 2.99 14.83
N PHE A 618 14.33 2.48 15.81
CA PHE A 618 14.77 3.26 16.97
C PHE A 618 15.74 4.39 16.59
N ILE A 619 16.63 4.15 15.62
CA ILE A 619 17.50 5.21 15.09
C ILE A 619 16.63 6.27 14.38
N ALA A 620 15.71 5.85 13.51
CA ALA A 620 14.83 6.77 12.79
C ALA A 620 13.98 7.62 13.75
N ASP A 621 13.47 7.03 14.83
CA ASP A 621 12.72 7.73 15.88
C ASP A 621 13.55 8.85 16.54
N ARG A 622 14.87 8.65 16.66
CA ARG A 622 15.76 9.61 17.32
C ARG A 622 16.26 10.73 16.41
N ILE A 623 16.61 10.42 15.15
CA ILE A 623 17.29 11.37 14.26
C ILE A 623 16.49 11.72 13.00
N ALA A 624 15.41 11.00 12.71
CA ALA A 624 14.61 11.15 11.49
C ALA A 624 13.10 11.27 11.80
N PHE A 625 12.73 11.73 12.99
CA PHE A 625 11.33 11.94 13.42
C PHE A 625 10.43 10.69 13.23
N GLY A 626 11.00 9.50 13.36
CA GLY A 626 10.31 8.21 13.16
C GLY A 626 10.15 7.80 11.70
N SER A 627 10.64 8.59 10.74
CA SER A 627 10.55 8.28 9.31
C SER A 627 11.74 7.44 8.84
N ILE A 628 11.46 6.18 8.48
CA ILE A 628 12.45 5.26 7.90
C ILE A 628 12.88 5.73 6.50
N GLU A 629 11.97 6.34 5.74
CA GLU A 629 12.28 6.90 4.42
C GLU A 629 13.25 8.08 4.54
N LEU A 630 13.03 8.98 5.51
CA LEU A 630 13.94 10.08 5.77
C LEU A 630 15.30 9.57 6.26
N LEU A 631 15.33 8.56 7.12
CA LEU A 631 16.58 7.91 7.52
C LEU A 631 17.31 7.32 6.31
N GLY A 632 16.59 6.67 5.39
CA GLY A 632 17.16 6.18 4.13
C GLY A 632 17.73 7.29 3.24
N LEU A 633 17.04 8.42 3.15
CA LEU A 633 17.54 9.60 2.43
C LEU A 633 18.80 10.16 3.09
N MET A 634 18.82 10.30 4.41
CA MET A 634 20.00 10.75 5.17
C MET A 634 21.17 9.79 4.97
N GLU A 635 20.91 8.48 4.94
CA GLU A 635 21.89 7.44 4.66
C GLU A 635 22.48 7.61 3.25
N VAL A 636 21.65 7.84 2.23
CA VAL A 636 22.11 8.11 0.85
C VAL A 636 22.93 9.40 0.76
N VAL A 637 22.48 10.48 1.41
CA VAL A 637 23.22 11.76 1.44
C VAL A 637 24.56 11.60 2.15
N GLY A 638 24.58 10.90 3.29
CA GLY A 638 25.81 10.60 4.03
C GLY A 638 26.79 9.75 3.21
N ARG A 639 26.30 8.71 2.55
CA ARG A 639 27.09 7.88 1.61
C ARG A 639 27.65 8.70 0.46
N ALA A 640 26.86 9.61 -0.11
CA ALA A 640 27.32 10.53 -1.17
C ALA A 640 28.40 11.49 -0.66
N GLY A 641 28.25 12.04 0.55
CA GLY A 641 29.24 12.88 1.20
C GLY A 641 30.55 12.15 1.50
N ALA A 642 30.49 10.95 2.08
CA ALA A 642 31.67 10.11 2.33
C ALA A 642 32.38 9.74 1.01
N SER A 643 31.60 9.34 0.02
CA SER A 643 32.10 9.05 -1.33
C SER A 643 32.76 10.26 -1.99
N TRP A 644 32.23 11.47 -1.77
CA TRP A 644 32.82 12.72 -2.26
C TRP A 644 34.16 13.03 -1.58
N ILE A 645 34.24 12.88 -0.25
CA ILE A 645 35.49 13.06 0.50
C ILE A 645 36.53 12.06 0.01
N LEU A 646 36.15 10.80 -0.16
CA LEU A 646 37.03 9.75 -0.68
C LEU A 646 37.52 10.08 -2.09
N ALA A 647 36.62 10.49 -2.98
CA ALA A 647 36.95 10.93 -4.33
C ALA A 647 37.91 12.14 -4.32
N SER A 648 37.70 13.10 -3.41
CA SER A 648 38.59 14.26 -3.26
C SER A 648 39.97 13.86 -2.74
N ILE A 649 40.08 12.92 -1.81
CA ILE A 649 41.37 12.39 -1.32
C ILE A 649 42.10 11.70 -2.47
N ILE A 650 41.41 10.81 -3.18
CA ILE A 650 41.91 10.14 -4.38
C ILE A 650 42.46 11.16 -5.39
N ASN A 651 41.71 12.23 -5.65
CA ASN A 651 42.09 13.27 -6.61
C ASN A 651 43.31 14.08 -6.13
N GLN A 652 43.40 14.41 -4.83
CA GLN A 652 44.59 15.03 -4.25
C GLN A 652 45.81 14.14 -4.39
N THR A 653 45.67 12.82 -4.16
CA THR A 653 46.76 11.87 -4.33
C THR A 653 47.19 11.78 -5.80
N ILE A 654 46.24 11.71 -6.74
CA ILE A 654 46.55 11.71 -8.18
C ILE A 654 47.33 12.97 -8.58
N LYS A 655 46.89 14.16 -8.15
CA LYS A 655 47.58 15.44 -8.42
C LYS A 655 48.96 15.57 -7.78
N SER A 656 49.20 14.88 -6.66
CA SER A 656 50.51 14.89 -6.01
C SER A 656 51.54 13.95 -6.68
N VAL A 657 51.07 13.03 -7.52
CA VAL A 657 51.90 12.04 -8.24
C VAL A 657 52.08 12.39 -9.72
N SER A 658 51.17 13.19 -10.29
CA SER A 658 51.35 13.86 -11.60
C SER A 658 52.22 15.10 -11.48
#